data_AF-A0A017SZJ6-F1
#
_entry.id   AF-A0A017SZJ6-F1
#
_cell.length_a   1.000
_cell.length_b   1.000
_cell.length_c   1.000
_cell.angle_alpha   90.00
_cell.angle_beta   90.00
_cell.angle_gamma   90.00
#
_symmetry.space_group_name_H-M   'P 1'
#
loop_
_entity.id
_entity.type
_entity.pdbx_description
1 polymer ?
#
loop_
_entity_poly.entity_id
_entity_poly.type
_entity_poly.pdbx_seq_one_letter_code
_entity_poly.pdbx_strand_id
1 'polypeptide(L)'
;MRRHLATLHLPDEGQVVFRHRPSRPVPFVDLRGDLTHWYHADPMRPVGDGHFEAVARLSAGIYGYKFALIDGGWELDAHNPRTRSVDGVQNSVLSVGGAAEPVLHAPARPWLFREDDGRVCVRAGLRRGHGEALTVRWDEGDGPRTATMALAAEEDEHLLFEVHLPASAQKLEYLFLLDDGRPVGREGGAAQAFRPEPRTLSLAPLAAPAWWREAVLYTIFVDRFRRGGAGGAGGAGGDWSTTPLQGGAGALAAAPYPPRPPEQGRAGGDLAGIVEALDHLADLGVTALHLTPLALSTSSHRYDALDPRAVDPALGGDAALQRLLDAAHRRGLKVLFDLALTHVHRDFPPFVDVRARGPDSPYWHWFRATRWPFFEGLDPGYAHYQNGAWELPLLETAHEEVIEHLAATCAAWVARGADGLRIDAAADVPLGTLRRIAREVRRARPDAVLFGEVTPDNLHRWTAGLLDAATDFGAQKALDDWLVRGRGAARASALLLRRRFYRGGPGHSALAFTATHDQMRLRTRLGDPARARLGHLLVLLRAAIPALYYGDEVGLTSASAGASADASASASASASVDASAERAFEDVWPDRLPMEWDASRWNHETLALFRSALRLRRTTRALREGDELFLPAEAADDGPAPPHVLVLRRAAGAEIIDVLLNADASPCEVRLPEGAPSFAEPRLTLGAASVDTERGTVSLGPQAAIVLRRALPPEIDLAARELLRTSRARALTAFREGDLAPLALPVHLYVTVTERCNLRCRHCITAAPRRTREGTARTLKPWLVDALGEAFAAAEYVGFVHGGESLTAGIFPEVLAALQRARQGQPTDVHLLTNGMLLDGATARRIIALGVTSVAFSLDGATASTNDALREGGSFPTIITHVRETLAARRALGADLRVGISTVVSRSAVRELPDLGRLAMDLGVDWLKVEEMVPSTPLAAHELLSPHAPAVEEAMEALREALRGSPVVLVDHRAPPTGCACEARTRPELRAFREADDYANRARFNTCRMAWEQAAVDPDGTVHPIDYDHPPVGNLLQQSLLEIWNGEAMQALRADALRRVPRARRISCPTRND
;
A
#
# COMPACT_ATOMS: atom_id res chain seq x y z
N MET A 1 -43.62 -25.69 -5.71
CA MET A 1 -43.42 -24.23 -5.82
C MET A 1 -41.92 -23.95 -5.74
N ARG A 2 -41.28 -23.67 -6.88
CA ARG A 2 -39.86 -23.33 -7.01
C ARG A 2 -39.63 -21.94 -6.39
N ARG A 3 -38.95 -21.85 -5.25
CA ARG A 3 -38.44 -20.58 -4.72
C ARG A 3 -37.09 -20.30 -5.36
N HIS A 4 -36.97 -19.11 -5.95
CA HIS A 4 -35.75 -18.59 -6.56
C HIS A 4 -34.58 -18.63 -5.57
N LEU A 5 -33.52 -19.33 -5.96
CA LEU A 5 -32.16 -19.21 -5.42
C LEU A 5 -31.67 -17.79 -5.69
N ALA A 6 -31.73 -16.91 -4.70
CA ALA A 6 -31.11 -15.59 -4.76
C ALA A 6 -29.62 -15.76 -4.44
N THR A 7 -28.81 -16.04 -5.46
CA THR A 7 -27.35 -15.95 -5.37
C THR A 7 -26.98 -14.48 -5.12
N LEU A 8 -26.15 -14.22 -4.11
CA LEU A 8 -25.62 -12.88 -3.79
C LEU A 8 -24.73 -12.38 -4.94
N HIS A 9 -25.31 -11.59 -5.86
CA HIS A 9 -24.63 -11.09 -7.07
C HIS A 9 -23.68 -9.93 -6.76
N LEU A 10 -22.53 -9.91 -7.44
CA LEU A 10 -21.76 -8.68 -7.66
C LEU A 10 -22.53 -7.79 -8.64
N PRO A 11 -22.49 -6.45 -8.48
CA PRO A 11 -23.32 -5.53 -9.27
C PRO A 11 -23.06 -5.49 -10.80
N ASP A 12 -22.02 -6.18 -11.32
CA ASP A 12 -21.58 -6.10 -12.73
C ASP A 12 -21.25 -7.46 -13.39
N GLU A 13 -21.85 -8.58 -12.96
CA GLU A 13 -21.61 -9.90 -13.58
C GLU A 13 -22.41 -10.11 -14.88
N GLY A 14 -21.71 -10.32 -15.99
CA GLY A 14 -22.28 -10.73 -17.27
C GLY A 14 -22.36 -12.26 -17.40
N GLN A 15 -23.37 -12.77 -18.09
CA GLN A 15 -23.48 -14.18 -18.43
C GLN A 15 -22.69 -14.48 -19.71
N VAL A 16 -21.72 -15.39 -19.63
CA VAL A 16 -20.93 -15.87 -20.78
C VAL A 16 -21.28 -17.33 -21.04
N VAL A 17 -21.57 -17.64 -22.30
CA VAL A 17 -21.83 -19.00 -22.77
C VAL A 17 -20.60 -19.49 -23.52
N PHE A 18 -19.94 -20.51 -22.98
CA PHE A 18 -18.88 -21.24 -23.65
C PHE A 18 -19.51 -22.36 -24.46
N ARG A 19 -19.19 -22.44 -25.75
CA ARG A 19 -19.66 -23.50 -26.64
C ARG A 19 -18.48 -24.10 -27.36
N HIS A 20 -18.32 -25.42 -27.27
CA HIS A 20 -17.21 -26.13 -27.90
C HIS A 20 -17.71 -27.33 -28.69
N ARG A 21 -17.07 -27.58 -29.83
CA ARG A 21 -17.21 -28.83 -30.58
C ARG A 21 -15.85 -29.52 -30.60
N PRO A 22 -15.68 -30.62 -29.85
CA PRO A 22 -14.40 -31.31 -29.76
C PRO A 22 -13.97 -31.83 -31.14
N SER A 23 -12.66 -31.87 -31.39
CA SER A 23 -12.10 -32.31 -32.68
C SER A 23 -12.42 -33.76 -33.02
N ARG A 24 -12.77 -34.56 -32.00
CA ARG A 24 -13.19 -35.96 -32.08
C ARG A 24 -14.41 -36.21 -31.18
N PRO A 25 -15.24 -37.24 -31.46
CA PRO A 25 -16.34 -37.61 -30.59
C PRO A 25 -15.86 -37.99 -29.19
N VAL A 26 -16.40 -37.35 -28.15
CA VAL A 26 -16.11 -37.65 -26.74
C VAL A 26 -17.41 -37.64 -25.92
N PRO A 27 -17.48 -38.42 -24.81
CA PRO A 27 -18.68 -38.50 -23.97
C PRO A 27 -18.91 -37.26 -23.10
N PHE A 28 -17.87 -36.50 -22.76
CA PHE A 28 -17.96 -35.24 -22.04
C PHE A 28 -16.77 -34.31 -22.36
N VAL A 29 -16.94 -33.03 -22.03
CA VAL A 29 -15.92 -31.97 -22.14
C VAL A 29 -15.98 -31.14 -20.87
N ASP A 30 -14.82 -30.78 -20.32
CA ASP A 30 -14.70 -29.86 -19.19
C ASP A 30 -14.16 -28.51 -19.64
N LEU A 31 -14.75 -27.44 -19.13
CA LEU A 31 -14.17 -26.11 -19.19
C LEU A 31 -13.14 -25.97 -18.05
N ARG A 32 -11.95 -25.46 -18.36
CA ARG A 32 -10.84 -25.26 -17.43
C ARG A 32 -10.24 -23.88 -17.65
N GLY A 33 -9.86 -23.18 -16.59
CA GLY A 33 -9.18 -21.88 -16.75
C GLY A 33 -9.18 -21.00 -15.53
N ASP A 34 -8.85 -19.73 -15.74
CA ASP A 34 -8.86 -18.66 -14.73
C ASP A 34 -10.29 -18.28 -14.28
N LEU A 35 -11.32 -19.02 -14.70
CA LEU A 35 -12.74 -18.77 -14.41
C LEU A 35 -13.10 -19.26 -13.00
N THR A 36 -12.76 -20.51 -12.70
CA THR A 36 -12.83 -21.15 -11.39
C THR A 36 -11.40 -21.32 -10.89
N HIS A 37 -10.68 -22.30 -11.43
CA HIS A 37 -9.22 -22.39 -11.52
C HIS A 37 -8.84 -23.56 -12.45
N TRP A 38 -7.54 -23.77 -12.69
CA TRP A 38 -7.08 -24.78 -13.66
C TRP A 38 -7.28 -26.24 -13.19
N TYR A 39 -7.39 -26.48 -11.89
CA TYR A 39 -7.44 -27.83 -11.30
C TYR A 39 -8.86 -28.36 -11.02
N HIS A 40 -9.88 -27.49 -11.00
CA HIS A 40 -11.29 -27.90 -10.95
C HIS A 40 -11.91 -27.94 -12.34
N ALA A 41 -12.69 -28.98 -12.60
CA ALA A 41 -13.49 -29.09 -13.81
C ALA A 41 -14.79 -28.30 -13.66
N ASP A 42 -15.15 -27.55 -14.70
CA ASP A 42 -16.51 -27.09 -14.92
C ASP A 42 -17.13 -27.94 -16.05
N PRO A 43 -17.91 -29.00 -15.72
CA PRO A 43 -18.44 -29.91 -16.73
C PRO A 43 -19.37 -29.18 -17.70
N MET A 44 -19.14 -29.39 -18.99
CA MET A 44 -19.99 -28.84 -20.04
C MET A 44 -21.14 -29.80 -20.38
N ARG A 45 -22.33 -29.24 -20.61
CA ARG A 45 -23.54 -30.02 -20.95
C ARG A 45 -23.63 -30.24 -22.46
N PRO A 46 -23.95 -31.45 -22.94
CA PRO A 46 -24.22 -31.67 -24.35
C PRO A 46 -25.53 -30.96 -24.76
N VAL A 47 -25.52 -30.26 -25.90
CA VAL A 47 -26.67 -29.44 -26.38
C VAL A 47 -27.15 -29.76 -27.80
N GLY A 48 -26.51 -30.72 -28.49
CA GLY A 48 -26.87 -31.17 -29.85
C GLY A 48 -25.75 -30.94 -30.89
N ASP A 49 -25.80 -31.65 -32.02
CA ASP A 49 -24.81 -31.56 -33.12
C ASP A 49 -23.33 -31.75 -32.70
N GLY A 50 -23.10 -32.52 -31.64
CA GLY A 50 -21.77 -32.74 -31.07
C GLY A 50 -21.19 -31.56 -30.28
N HIS A 51 -21.99 -30.55 -29.94
CA HIS A 51 -21.55 -29.41 -29.13
C HIS A 51 -21.80 -29.62 -27.65
N PHE A 52 -20.91 -29.02 -26.85
CA PHE A 52 -21.00 -28.92 -25.41
C PHE A 52 -21.07 -27.45 -25.00
N GLU A 53 -21.87 -27.14 -23.99
CA GLU A 53 -22.06 -25.79 -23.47
C GLU A 53 -21.88 -25.70 -21.95
N ALA A 54 -21.22 -24.63 -21.51
CA ALA A 54 -21.17 -24.23 -20.11
C ALA A 54 -21.50 -22.74 -20.00
N VAL A 55 -22.13 -22.36 -18.88
CA VAL A 55 -22.50 -20.98 -18.59
C VAL A 55 -21.73 -20.52 -17.37
N ALA A 56 -20.93 -19.48 -17.53
CA ALA A 56 -20.25 -18.82 -16.42
C ALA A 56 -20.77 -17.39 -16.24
N ARG A 57 -20.79 -16.91 -15.01
CA ARG A 57 -21.03 -15.49 -14.71
C ARG A 57 -19.71 -14.84 -14.36
N LEU A 58 -19.32 -13.86 -15.17
CA LEU A 58 -17.99 -13.26 -15.10
C LEU A 58 -18.10 -11.74 -15.00
N SER A 59 -17.31 -11.17 -14.09
CA SER A 59 -17.08 -9.73 -14.05
C SER A 59 -16.09 -9.31 -15.13
N ALA A 60 -15.97 -7.99 -15.37
CA ALA A 60 -14.93 -7.45 -16.23
C ALA A 60 -13.55 -8.00 -15.83
N GLY A 61 -12.77 -8.44 -16.81
CA GLY A 61 -11.52 -9.13 -16.56
C GLY A 61 -10.96 -9.83 -17.79
N ILE A 62 -9.77 -10.39 -17.64
CA ILE A 62 -9.08 -11.20 -18.65
C ILE A 62 -8.92 -12.61 -18.08
N TYR A 63 -9.40 -13.62 -18.80
CA TYR A 63 -9.44 -15.00 -18.32
C TYR A 63 -8.81 -15.94 -19.35
N GLY A 64 -7.77 -16.67 -18.98
CA GLY A 64 -7.28 -17.80 -19.77
C GLY A 64 -8.21 -19.00 -19.60
N TYR A 65 -8.52 -19.72 -20.68
CA TYR A 65 -9.31 -20.95 -20.63
C TYR A 65 -8.94 -21.94 -21.74
N LYS A 66 -9.34 -23.20 -21.53
CA LYS A 66 -9.24 -24.33 -22.47
C LYS A 66 -10.37 -25.33 -22.24
N PHE A 67 -10.51 -26.25 -23.19
CA PHE A 67 -11.38 -27.40 -23.07
C PHE A 67 -10.54 -28.66 -22.81
N ALA A 68 -10.86 -29.37 -21.73
CA ALA A 68 -10.26 -30.65 -21.41
C ALA A 68 -11.20 -31.79 -21.83
N LEU A 69 -10.63 -32.80 -22.48
CA LEU A 69 -11.33 -33.99 -22.93
C LEU A 69 -11.12 -35.15 -21.95
N ILE A 70 -12.03 -36.13 -21.92
CA ILE A 70 -11.95 -37.30 -21.04
C ILE A 70 -10.63 -38.08 -21.15
N ASP A 71 -10.02 -38.09 -22.34
CA ASP A 71 -8.78 -38.82 -22.62
C ASP A 71 -7.52 -38.02 -22.22
N GLY A 72 -7.68 -36.90 -21.54
CA GLY A 72 -6.60 -36.00 -21.13
C GLY A 72 -6.16 -35.03 -22.22
N GLY A 73 -6.80 -35.04 -23.39
CA GLY A 73 -6.54 -34.06 -24.45
C GLY A 73 -6.96 -32.64 -24.05
N TRP A 74 -6.18 -31.65 -24.49
CA TRP A 74 -6.47 -30.23 -24.29
C TRP A 74 -6.71 -29.55 -25.64
N GLU A 75 -7.79 -28.79 -25.75
CA GLU A 75 -8.15 -28.06 -26.96
C GLU A 75 -8.33 -26.55 -26.66
N LEU A 76 -7.85 -25.73 -27.59
CA LEU A 76 -8.12 -24.29 -27.62
C LEU A 76 -9.50 -24.03 -28.24
N ASP A 77 -10.08 -22.88 -27.92
CA ASP A 77 -11.28 -22.41 -28.59
C ASP A 77 -10.96 -21.94 -30.02
N ALA A 78 -11.37 -22.74 -31.00
CA ALA A 78 -11.15 -22.47 -32.42
C ALA A 78 -11.89 -21.21 -32.93
N HIS A 79 -12.90 -20.72 -32.21
CA HIS A 79 -13.69 -19.55 -32.60
C HIS A 79 -13.19 -18.26 -31.93
N ASN A 80 -12.26 -18.37 -30.99
CA ASN A 80 -11.67 -17.24 -30.30
C ASN A 80 -10.24 -16.99 -30.79
N PRO A 81 -9.98 -15.91 -31.56
CA PRO A 81 -8.64 -15.63 -32.09
C PRO A 81 -7.66 -15.09 -31.04
N ARG A 82 -8.13 -14.79 -29.82
CA ARG A 82 -7.28 -14.29 -28.74
C ARG A 82 -6.62 -15.46 -28.03
N THR A 83 -5.30 -15.43 -28.02
CA THR A 83 -4.45 -16.40 -27.34
C THR A 83 -3.48 -15.68 -26.41
N ARG A 84 -2.94 -16.41 -25.44
CA ARG A 84 -1.82 -15.96 -24.63
C ARG A 84 -0.97 -17.17 -24.27
N SER A 85 0.32 -17.08 -24.55
CA SER A 85 1.29 -18.09 -24.17
C SER A 85 2.19 -17.59 -23.06
N VAL A 86 2.41 -18.47 -22.09
CA VAL A 86 3.29 -18.22 -20.95
C VAL A 86 4.11 -19.47 -20.69
N ASP A 87 5.44 -19.35 -20.80
CA ASP A 87 6.38 -20.46 -20.63
C ASP A 87 6.07 -21.65 -21.57
N GLY A 88 5.68 -21.35 -22.81
CA GLY A 88 5.36 -22.36 -23.83
C GLY A 88 3.97 -22.99 -23.69
N VAL A 89 3.16 -22.57 -22.71
CA VAL A 89 1.77 -23.01 -22.57
C VAL A 89 0.84 -21.96 -23.14
N GLN A 90 0.28 -22.24 -24.31
CA GLN A 90 -0.71 -21.37 -24.98
C GLN A 90 -2.12 -21.64 -24.47
N ASN A 91 -2.89 -20.61 -24.11
CA ASN A 91 -4.30 -20.70 -23.71
C ASN A 91 -5.18 -19.75 -24.54
N SER A 92 -6.46 -20.09 -24.69
CA SER A 92 -7.46 -19.14 -25.24
C SER A 92 -7.74 -18.06 -24.20
N VAL A 93 -8.02 -16.84 -24.64
CA VAL A 93 -8.22 -15.70 -23.74
C VAL A 93 -9.59 -15.07 -23.96
N LEU A 94 -10.38 -15.01 -22.90
CA LEU A 94 -11.63 -14.28 -22.86
C LEU A 94 -11.41 -12.89 -22.26
N SER A 95 -11.78 -11.86 -23.01
CA SER A 95 -11.81 -10.46 -22.55
C SER A 95 -13.26 -10.07 -22.22
N VAL A 96 -13.58 -9.87 -20.94
CA VAL A 96 -14.92 -9.45 -20.52
C VAL A 96 -14.93 -7.96 -20.26
N GLY A 97 -15.71 -7.20 -21.04
CA GLY A 97 -15.83 -5.74 -20.91
C GLY A 97 -14.53 -4.96 -21.15
N GLY A 98 -13.54 -5.63 -21.74
CA GLY A 98 -12.16 -5.16 -21.93
C GLY A 98 -11.88 -4.53 -23.30
N ALA A 99 -10.59 -4.34 -23.58
CA ALA A 99 -10.12 -3.69 -24.79
C ALA A 99 -10.24 -4.59 -26.01
N ALA A 100 -10.43 -3.99 -27.19
CA ALA A 100 -10.30 -4.68 -28.47
C ALA A 100 -8.85 -5.15 -28.73
N GLU A 101 -8.69 -6.22 -29.51
CA GLU A 101 -7.40 -6.66 -30.03
C GLU A 101 -6.73 -5.51 -30.81
N PRO A 102 -5.41 -5.26 -30.69
CA PRO A 102 -4.36 -6.10 -30.12
C PRO A 102 -4.01 -5.80 -28.64
N VAL A 103 -4.88 -5.09 -27.91
CA VAL A 103 -4.64 -4.72 -26.52
C VAL A 103 -5.33 -5.70 -25.56
N LEU A 104 -4.54 -6.21 -24.61
CA LEU A 104 -4.98 -7.04 -23.50
C LEU A 104 -5.20 -6.14 -22.27
N HIS A 105 -6.45 -5.78 -22.00
CA HIS A 105 -6.81 -4.93 -20.87
C HIS A 105 -8.28 -5.12 -20.49
N ALA A 106 -8.59 -5.01 -19.20
CA ALA A 106 -9.96 -4.88 -18.71
C ALA A 106 -10.04 -3.78 -17.63
N PRO A 107 -11.17 -3.08 -17.47
CA PRO A 107 -11.32 -2.03 -16.45
C PRO A 107 -11.54 -2.61 -15.04
N ALA A 108 -10.67 -3.53 -14.62
CA ALA A 108 -10.71 -4.24 -13.34
C ALA A 108 -9.30 -4.71 -12.93
N ARG A 109 -9.11 -5.13 -11.67
CA ARG A 109 -7.84 -5.72 -11.23
C ARG A 109 -7.50 -6.99 -12.04
N PRO A 110 -6.22 -7.22 -12.35
CA PRO A 110 -5.04 -6.45 -11.97
C PRO A 110 -4.75 -5.28 -12.92
N TRP A 111 -5.57 -5.07 -13.95
CA TRP A 111 -5.30 -4.16 -15.06
C TRP A 111 -5.62 -2.70 -14.78
N LEU A 112 -6.52 -2.44 -13.84
CA LEU A 112 -6.90 -1.10 -13.43
C LEU A 112 -7.24 -1.08 -11.94
N PHE A 113 -6.56 -0.24 -11.17
CA PHE A 113 -6.83 -0.05 -9.74
C PHE A 113 -6.28 1.27 -9.22
N ARG A 114 -6.87 1.76 -8.12
CA ARG A 114 -6.32 2.88 -7.34
C ARG A 114 -5.29 2.36 -6.32
N GLU A 115 -4.16 3.04 -6.24
CA GLU A 115 -3.11 2.82 -5.24
C GLU A 115 -3.42 3.54 -3.91
N ASP A 116 -2.70 3.17 -2.85
CA ASP A 116 -2.91 3.75 -1.51
C ASP A 116 -2.63 5.25 -1.46
N ASP A 117 -1.70 5.74 -2.28
CA ASP A 117 -1.38 7.17 -2.38
C ASP A 117 -2.48 7.96 -3.12
N GLY A 118 -3.38 7.27 -3.81
CA GLY A 118 -4.50 7.82 -4.57
C GLY A 118 -4.32 7.82 -6.08
N ARG A 119 -3.14 7.50 -6.62
CA ARG A 119 -2.90 7.36 -8.08
C ARG A 119 -3.71 6.21 -8.67
N VAL A 120 -3.96 6.26 -9.97
CA VAL A 120 -4.61 5.17 -10.70
C VAL A 120 -3.57 4.44 -11.54
N CYS A 121 -3.31 3.19 -11.20
CA CYS A 121 -2.48 2.30 -11.99
C CYS A 121 -3.30 1.75 -13.16
N VAL A 122 -2.82 2.00 -14.39
CA VAL A 122 -3.35 1.42 -15.62
C VAL A 122 -2.30 0.48 -16.18
N ARG A 123 -2.70 -0.76 -16.42
CA ARG A 123 -1.88 -1.82 -16.98
C ARG A 123 -2.50 -2.35 -18.25
N ALA A 124 -1.69 -2.71 -19.24
CA ALA A 124 -2.18 -3.30 -20.48
C ALA A 124 -1.10 -4.18 -21.11
N GLY A 125 -1.50 -5.22 -21.84
CA GLY A 125 -0.61 -5.99 -22.70
C GLY A 125 -0.80 -5.58 -24.16
N LEU A 126 0.28 -5.51 -24.93
CA LEU A 126 0.25 -5.36 -26.38
C LEU A 126 0.70 -6.67 -27.00
N ARG A 127 -0.12 -7.22 -27.92
CA ARG A 127 0.28 -8.41 -28.66
C ARG A 127 1.50 -8.13 -29.54
N ARG A 128 2.50 -9.00 -29.49
CA ARG A 128 3.71 -8.88 -30.32
C ARG A 128 3.34 -8.78 -31.80
N GLY A 129 4.13 -8.02 -32.55
CA GLY A 129 3.87 -7.71 -33.97
C GLY A 129 2.92 -6.52 -34.20
N HIS A 130 2.42 -5.86 -33.15
CA HIS A 130 1.52 -4.71 -33.26
C HIS A 130 2.10 -3.40 -32.67
N GLY A 131 3.43 -3.34 -32.51
CA GLY A 131 4.17 -2.23 -31.92
C GLY A 131 5.09 -2.67 -30.80
N GLU A 132 5.92 -1.74 -30.33
CA GLU A 132 6.86 -1.90 -29.21
C GLU A 132 6.57 -0.92 -28.06
N ALA A 133 5.68 0.05 -28.24
CA ALA A 133 5.22 0.93 -27.18
C ALA A 133 3.68 1.05 -27.15
N LEU A 134 3.19 1.58 -26.02
CA LEU A 134 1.77 1.79 -25.77
C LEU A 134 1.61 3.09 -25.01
N THR A 135 0.68 3.94 -25.44
CA THR A 135 0.37 5.21 -24.77
C THR A 135 -1.04 5.15 -24.22
N VAL A 136 -1.27 5.64 -23.00
CA VAL A 136 -2.62 5.87 -22.50
C VAL A 136 -3.02 7.31 -22.78
N ARG A 137 -4.24 7.51 -23.30
CA ARG A 137 -4.91 8.80 -23.38
C ARG A 137 -6.03 8.81 -22.35
N TRP A 138 -6.05 9.76 -21.44
CA TRP A 138 -7.10 9.87 -20.43
C TRP A 138 -7.63 11.30 -20.28
N ASP A 139 -8.83 11.43 -19.73
CA ASP A 139 -9.50 12.70 -19.43
C ASP A 139 -10.24 12.56 -18.10
N GLU A 140 -10.03 13.52 -17.20
CA GLU A 140 -10.69 13.60 -15.88
C GLU A 140 -11.80 14.67 -15.83
N GLY A 141 -12.08 15.35 -16.94
CA GLY A 141 -13.02 16.46 -17.04
C GLY A 141 -12.38 17.80 -17.42
N ASP A 142 -11.04 17.88 -17.40
CA ASP A 142 -10.25 19.08 -17.71
C ASP A 142 -9.57 19.01 -19.09
N GLY A 143 -9.95 18.02 -19.91
CA GLY A 143 -9.42 17.80 -21.25
C GLY A 143 -8.44 16.62 -21.33
N PRO A 144 -8.18 16.10 -22.54
CA PRO A 144 -7.42 14.89 -22.74
C PRO A 144 -5.92 15.11 -22.49
N ARG A 145 -5.31 14.15 -21.80
CA ARG A 145 -3.87 14.05 -21.54
C ARG A 145 -3.36 12.71 -22.06
N THR A 146 -2.06 12.61 -22.31
CA THR A 146 -1.40 11.39 -22.74
C THR A 146 -0.17 11.09 -21.91
N ALA A 147 0.14 9.81 -21.76
CA ALA A 147 1.35 9.33 -21.10
C ALA A 147 1.78 8.02 -21.75
N THR A 148 3.04 7.95 -22.16
CA THR A 148 3.67 6.70 -22.59
C THR A 148 3.70 5.74 -21.40
N MET A 149 3.28 4.50 -21.62
CA MET A 149 3.32 3.47 -20.60
C MET A 149 4.72 2.84 -20.54
N ALA A 150 5.19 2.51 -19.35
CA ALA A 150 6.48 1.86 -19.16
C ALA A 150 6.35 0.34 -19.36
N LEU A 151 7.31 -0.27 -20.06
CA LEU A 151 7.40 -1.73 -20.16
C LEU A 151 7.68 -2.30 -18.76
N ALA A 152 6.77 -3.15 -18.27
CA ALA A 152 6.80 -3.68 -16.92
C ALA A 152 7.21 -5.17 -16.87
N ALA A 153 6.85 -5.94 -17.90
CA ALA A 153 7.20 -7.35 -18.05
C ALA A 153 6.99 -7.81 -19.49
N GLU A 154 7.47 -9.00 -19.82
CA GLU A 154 7.31 -9.61 -21.14
C GLU A 154 6.79 -11.04 -21.03
N GLU A 155 6.04 -11.44 -22.05
CA GLU A 155 5.53 -12.80 -22.26
C GLU A 155 5.82 -13.27 -23.69
N ASP A 156 5.54 -14.55 -23.95
CA ASP A 156 5.79 -15.17 -25.25
C ASP A 156 4.99 -14.46 -26.36
N GLU A 157 3.75 -14.05 -26.07
CA GLU A 157 2.86 -13.40 -27.05
C GLU A 157 2.63 -11.90 -26.80
N HIS A 158 3.02 -11.35 -25.64
CA HIS A 158 2.67 -9.98 -25.25
C HIS A 158 3.84 -9.21 -24.62
N LEU A 159 3.87 -7.90 -24.85
CA LEU A 159 4.62 -6.92 -24.06
C LEU A 159 3.67 -6.33 -23.01
N LEU A 160 4.02 -6.33 -21.73
CA LEU A 160 3.16 -5.85 -20.65
C LEU A 160 3.61 -4.48 -20.16
N PHE A 161 2.69 -3.52 -20.14
CA PHE A 161 2.94 -2.11 -19.82
C PHE A 161 2.17 -1.64 -18.59
N GLU A 162 2.76 -0.71 -17.84
CA GLU A 162 2.19 -0.07 -16.65
C GLU A 162 2.36 1.45 -16.72
N VAL A 163 1.37 2.20 -16.22
CA VAL A 163 1.48 3.64 -15.99
C VAL A 163 0.68 4.04 -14.76
N HIS A 164 1.23 4.97 -13.98
CA HIS A 164 0.60 5.51 -12.79
C HIS A 164 0.06 6.90 -13.10
N LEU A 165 -1.24 7.00 -13.29
CA LEU A 165 -1.90 8.27 -13.55
C LEU A 165 -2.06 9.04 -12.23
N PRO A 166 -1.81 10.36 -12.22
CA PRO A 166 -2.02 11.22 -11.04
C PRO A 166 -3.50 11.36 -10.64
N ALA A 167 -4.37 10.57 -11.26
CA ALA A 167 -5.81 10.76 -11.32
C ALA A 167 -6.47 10.72 -9.94
N SER A 168 -7.30 11.72 -9.67
CA SER A 168 -8.07 11.83 -8.42
C SER A 168 -9.33 10.94 -8.41
N ALA A 169 -9.65 10.34 -9.57
CA ALA A 169 -10.87 9.61 -9.92
C ALA A 169 -12.12 10.10 -9.16
N GLN A 170 -12.62 11.27 -9.56
CA GLN A 170 -14.06 11.56 -9.52
C GLN A 170 -14.72 11.28 -10.87
N LYS A 171 -13.94 11.31 -11.95
CA LYS A 171 -14.31 10.88 -13.31
C LYS A 171 -13.01 10.42 -14.00
N LEU A 172 -13.06 9.32 -14.75
CA LEU A 172 -11.94 8.85 -15.54
C LEU A 172 -12.49 8.32 -16.86
N GLU A 173 -12.07 8.92 -17.97
CA GLU A 173 -12.26 8.39 -19.30
C GLU A 173 -10.88 8.06 -19.88
N TYR A 174 -10.65 6.87 -20.44
CA TYR A 174 -9.35 6.55 -21.04
C TYR A 174 -9.43 5.55 -22.20
N LEU A 175 -8.41 5.56 -23.06
CA LEU A 175 -8.16 4.58 -24.11
C LEU A 175 -6.65 4.44 -24.35
N PHE A 176 -6.27 3.46 -25.16
CA PHE A 176 -4.87 3.24 -25.54
C PHE A 176 -4.60 3.76 -26.94
N LEU A 177 -3.39 4.24 -27.19
CA LEU A 177 -2.87 4.60 -28.51
C LEU A 177 -1.69 3.67 -28.83
N LEU A 178 -1.72 3.05 -30.00
CA LEU A 178 -0.59 2.30 -30.56
C LEU A 178 0.49 3.25 -31.06
N ASP A 179 1.66 2.73 -31.43
CA ASP A 179 2.81 3.50 -31.94
C ASP A 179 2.48 4.35 -33.18
N ASP A 180 1.55 3.87 -34.01
CA ASP A 180 1.06 4.59 -35.19
C ASP A 180 -0.08 5.58 -34.89
N GLY A 181 -0.39 5.79 -33.60
CA GLY A 181 -1.43 6.70 -33.12
C GLY A 181 -2.86 6.15 -33.19
N ARG A 182 -3.08 4.91 -33.67
CA ARG A 182 -4.43 4.32 -33.71
C ARG A 182 -4.99 4.14 -32.30
N PRO A 183 -6.22 4.60 -32.02
CA PRO A 183 -6.84 4.42 -30.72
C PRO A 183 -7.51 3.05 -30.56
N VAL A 184 -7.28 2.41 -29.41
CA VAL A 184 -7.85 1.13 -29.00
C VAL A 184 -8.63 1.32 -27.70
N GLY A 185 -9.94 1.09 -27.77
CA GLY A 185 -10.89 1.21 -26.66
C GLY A 185 -11.61 -0.12 -26.38
N ARG A 186 -12.82 -0.05 -25.82
CA ARG A 186 -13.68 -1.22 -25.55
C ARG A 186 -14.03 -2.02 -26.82
N GLU A 187 -14.24 -3.33 -26.68
CA GLU A 187 -14.85 -4.16 -27.74
C GLU A 187 -16.26 -3.66 -28.10
N GLY A 188 -16.58 -3.57 -29.41
CA GLY A 188 -17.89 -3.09 -29.88
C GLY A 188 -17.91 -2.15 -31.11
N GLY A 189 -16.78 -1.95 -31.80
CA GLY A 189 -16.77 -1.37 -33.16
C GLY A 189 -16.49 0.14 -33.29
N ALA A 190 -16.10 0.83 -32.23
CA ALA A 190 -15.48 2.15 -32.32
C ALA A 190 -14.43 2.29 -31.21
N ALA A 191 -13.48 3.23 -31.34
CA ALA A 191 -12.49 3.58 -30.31
C ALA A 191 -13.15 4.20 -29.05
N GLN A 192 -14.11 3.50 -28.46
CA GLN A 192 -14.88 3.93 -27.31
C GLN A 192 -14.00 3.84 -26.07
N ALA A 193 -13.79 4.99 -25.43
CA ALA A 193 -13.04 5.05 -24.19
C ALA A 193 -13.74 4.28 -23.06
N PHE A 194 -12.93 3.71 -22.18
CA PHE A 194 -13.35 3.17 -20.90
C PHE A 194 -13.81 4.31 -19.99
N ARG A 195 -14.90 4.07 -19.26
CA ARG A 195 -15.44 5.01 -18.26
C ARG A 195 -15.75 4.26 -16.96
N PRO A 196 -14.72 3.78 -16.24
CA PRO A 196 -14.93 3.06 -14.99
C PRO A 196 -15.57 3.97 -13.96
N GLU A 197 -16.46 3.43 -13.14
CA GLU A 197 -16.97 4.17 -11.99
C GLU A 197 -15.85 4.33 -10.95
N PRO A 198 -15.60 5.55 -10.43
CA PRO A 198 -14.53 5.75 -9.46
C PRO A 198 -14.56 4.86 -8.21
N ARG A 199 -15.77 4.44 -7.80
CA ARG A 199 -15.98 3.55 -6.66
C ARG A 199 -15.50 2.12 -6.94
N THR A 200 -15.43 1.70 -8.20
CA THR A 200 -14.95 0.36 -8.57
C THR A 200 -13.43 0.30 -8.69
N LEU A 201 -12.75 1.45 -8.79
CA LEU A 201 -11.28 1.54 -8.82
C LEU A 201 -10.66 1.37 -7.44
N SER A 202 -11.40 1.74 -6.39
CA SER A 202 -10.96 1.65 -5.00
C SER A 202 -11.57 0.39 -4.39
N LEU A 203 -10.77 -0.43 -3.70
CA LEU A 203 -11.37 -1.46 -2.85
C LEU A 203 -12.18 -0.75 -1.76
N ALA A 204 -13.49 -1.05 -1.67
CA ALA A 204 -14.23 -0.79 -0.45
C ALA A 204 -13.46 -1.43 0.74
N PRO A 205 -13.50 -0.83 1.93
CA PRO A 205 -12.37 -0.64 2.86
C PRO A 205 -11.99 -1.89 3.65
N LEU A 206 -11.58 -2.96 2.97
CA LEU A 206 -10.82 -4.03 3.60
C LEU A 206 -9.33 -3.80 3.30
N ALA A 207 -8.85 -2.60 3.63
CA ALA A 207 -7.41 -2.37 3.70
C ALA A 207 -6.87 -3.26 4.80
N ALA A 208 -5.79 -4.01 4.51
CA ALA A 208 -5.11 -4.79 5.52
C ALA A 208 -4.76 -3.87 6.71
N PRO A 209 -4.90 -4.36 7.96
CA PRO A 209 -4.50 -3.62 9.14
C PRO A 209 -3.08 -3.08 8.99
N ALA A 210 -2.81 -1.86 9.48
CA ALA A 210 -1.51 -1.21 9.31
C ALA A 210 -0.33 -2.08 9.76
N TRP A 211 -0.53 -2.86 10.84
CA TRP A 211 0.48 -3.77 11.38
C TRP A 211 0.90 -4.87 10.38
N TRP A 212 0.01 -5.30 9.47
CA TRP A 212 0.30 -6.35 8.50
C TRP A 212 1.38 -5.95 7.50
N ARG A 213 1.44 -4.67 7.12
CA ARG A 213 2.40 -4.16 6.14
C ARG A 213 3.85 -4.29 6.63
N GLU A 214 4.03 -4.29 7.94
CA GLU A 214 5.33 -4.44 8.60
C GLU A 214 5.56 -5.87 9.11
N ALA A 215 4.68 -6.82 8.78
CA ALA A 215 4.74 -8.16 9.31
C ALA A 215 5.99 -8.92 8.83
N VAL A 216 6.57 -9.68 9.76
CA VAL A 216 7.53 -10.76 9.50
C VAL A 216 6.89 -12.01 10.09
N LEU A 217 6.40 -12.89 9.23
CA LEU A 217 5.64 -14.05 9.62
C LEU A 217 6.58 -15.23 9.89
N TYR A 218 6.39 -15.92 11.02
CA TYR A 218 7.12 -17.14 11.35
C TYR A 218 6.14 -18.31 11.47
N THR A 219 6.25 -19.27 10.56
CA THR A 219 5.36 -20.43 10.45
C THR A 219 5.90 -21.59 11.28
N ILE A 220 5.06 -22.04 12.22
CA ILE A 220 5.37 -23.07 13.21
C ILE A 220 4.51 -24.29 12.93
N PHE A 221 5.15 -25.42 12.66
CA PHE A 221 4.50 -26.73 12.73
C PHE A 221 4.49 -27.19 14.19
N VAL A 222 3.34 -27.04 14.86
CA VAL A 222 3.25 -27.05 16.33
C VAL A 222 3.81 -28.32 16.97
N ASP A 223 3.45 -29.49 16.45
CA ASP A 223 3.88 -30.79 16.98
C ASP A 223 5.41 -30.98 16.94
N ARG A 224 6.11 -30.26 16.07
CA ARG A 224 7.54 -30.44 15.77
C ARG A 224 8.39 -29.28 16.27
N PHE A 225 7.77 -28.25 16.85
CA PHE A 225 8.49 -27.05 17.22
C PHE A 225 9.16 -27.18 18.58
N ARG A 226 8.44 -27.38 19.68
CA ARG A 226 9.06 -27.52 21.01
C ARG A 226 8.11 -28.19 21.99
N ARG A 227 8.63 -29.06 22.86
CA ARG A 227 7.89 -29.65 23.99
C ARG A 227 7.98 -28.72 25.21
N GLY A 228 6.85 -28.40 25.85
CA GLY A 228 6.82 -27.59 27.07
C GLY A 228 7.26 -28.34 28.33
N GLY A 229 7.94 -27.65 29.25
CA GLY A 229 8.53 -28.22 30.46
C GLY A 229 7.91 -27.72 31.77
N ALA A 230 6.69 -28.16 32.10
CA ALA A 230 6.14 -28.42 33.45
C ALA A 230 4.59 -28.49 33.39
N GLY A 231 4.00 -29.70 33.43
CA GLY A 231 2.56 -29.85 33.68
C GLY A 231 1.79 -31.03 33.07
N GLY A 232 2.43 -31.99 32.39
CA GLY A 232 1.82 -33.26 31.96
C GLY A 232 2.84 -34.38 32.07
N ALA A 233 2.43 -35.55 32.53
CA ALA A 233 3.31 -36.57 33.14
C ALA A 233 4.50 -37.04 32.26
N GLY A 234 5.73 -36.84 32.78
CA GLY A 234 6.97 -37.42 32.25
C GLY A 234 8.06 -36.38 31.95
N GLY A 235 8.84 -36.00 32.95
CA GLY A 235 9.76 -34.86 32.88
C GLY A 235 11.07 -35.10 32.12
N ALA A 236 11.49 -34.08 31.37
CA ALA A 236 12.84 -33.53 31.19
C ALA A 236 12.74 -32.55 30.01
N GLY A 237 12.98 -31.26 30.24
CA GLY A 237 12.91 -30.24 29.19
C GLY A 237 13.98 -30.45 28.12
N GLY A 238 13.66 -30.04 26.89
CA GLY A 238 14.63 -29.54 25.91
C GLY A 238 15.23 -30.51 24.89
N ASP A 239 15.08 -31.83 24.99
CA ASP A 239 15.71 -32.76 24.05
C ASP A 239 14.74 -33.83 23.51
N TRP A 240 14.65 -33.91 22.18
CA TRP A 240 13.92 -34.95 21.46
C TRP A 240 14.53 -36.35 21.67
N SER A 241 15.75 -36.44 22.20
CA SER A 241 16.54 -37.67 22.36
C SER A 241 16.14 -38.58 23.52
N THR A 242 15.38 -38.10 24.50
CA THR A 242 15.12 -38.86 25.75
C THR A 242 13.85 -39.71 25.74
N THR A 243 13.11 -39.73 24.63
CA THR A 243 11.97 -40.64 24.48
C THR A 243 11.97 -41.17 23.04
N PRO A 244 12.06 -42.49 22.81
CA PRO A 244 11.78 -43.03 21.49
C PRO A 244 10.38 -42.56 21.06
N LEU A 245 10.13 -42.44 19.76
CA LEU A 245 8.79 -42.43 19.17
C LEU A 245 8.05 -43.70 19.59
N GLN A 246 7.61 -43.80 20.84
CA GLN A 246 6.78 -44.88 21.32
C GLN A 246 5.36 -44.53 20.91
N GLY A 247 4.78 -45.41 20.07
CA GLY A 247 3.43 -45.30 19.56
C GLY A 247 2.45 -44.83 20.64
N GLY A 248 1.67 -43.82 20.29
CA GLY A 248 0.74 -43.16 21.18
C GLY A 248 -0.24 -44.15 21.83
N ALA A 249 0.06 -44.55 23.06
CA ALA A 249 -0.86 -45.28 23.93
C ALA A 249 -1.25 -44.46 25.18
N GLY A 250 -0.84 -43.18 25.28
CA GLY A 250 -0.87 -42.45 26.56
C GLY A 250 -2.11 -41.60 26.88
N ALA A 251 -2.93 -41.19 25.91
CA ALA A 251 -4.06 -40.27 26.20
C ALA A 251 -5.34 -40.49 25.39
N LEU A 252 -5.33 -41.40 24.41
CA LEU A 252 -6.52 -41.83 23.64
C LEU A 252 -6.81 -43.34 23.77
N ALA A 253 -6.26 -44.01 24.79
CA ALA A 253 -6.41 -45.45 25.03
C ALA A 253 -7.85 -45.93 25.35
N ALA A 254 -8.86 -45.09 25.13
CA ALA A 254 -10.28 -45.46 25.21
C ALA A 254 -11.00 -45.48 23.85
N ALA A 255 -10.33 -45.23 22.72
CA ALA A 255 -10.93 -45.27 21.39
C ALA A 255 -10.55 -46.56 20.61
N PRO A 256 -11.49 -47.20 19.88
CA PRO A 256 -11.32 -48.54 19.29
C PRO A 256 -10.64 -48.52 17.91
N TYR A 257 -9.50 -47.83 17.76
CA TYR A 257 -8.80 -47.73 16.46
C TYR A 257 -7.42 -48.41 16.49
N PRO A 258 -6.96 -48.98 15.36
CA PRO A 258 -5.68 -49.69 15.28
C PRO A 258 -4.47 -48.76 15.46
N PRO A 259 -3.32 -49.27 15.93
CA PRO A 259 -2.10 -48.48 16.14
C PRO A 259 -1.53 -47.95 14.81
N ARG A 260 -1.08 -46.69 14.83
CA ARG A 260 -0.51 -45.99 13.67
C ARG A 260 1.00 -46.22 13.51
N PRO A 261 1.54 -46.21 12.27
CA PRO A 261 2.98 -46.22 11.98
C PRO A 261 3.81 -45.22 12.82
N PRO A 262 5.08 -45.52 13.16
CA PRO A 262 5.95 -44.65 13.96
C PRO A 262 6.17 -43.25 13.36
N GLU A 263 6.13 -43.12 12.03
CA GLU A 263 6.29 -41.86 11.27
C GLU A 263 5.00 -41.01 11.27
N GLN A 264 3.86 -41.61 11.59
CA GLN A 264 2.58 -40.94 11.92
C GLN A 264 2.47 -40.57 13.41
N GLY A 265 3.53 -40.81 14.18
CA GLY A 265 3.61 -40.49 15.60
C GLY A 265 3.67 -38.98 15.86
N ARG A 266 2.96 -38.54 16.89
CA ARG A 266 3.12 -37.18 17.44
C ARG A 266 4.52 -37.07 18.04
N ALA A 267 5.28 -36.06 17.62
CA ALA A 267 6.53 -35.73 18.28
C ALA A 267 6.27 -35.05 19.64
N GLY A 268 5.07 -34.49 19.87
CA GLY A 268 4.65 -34.03 21.19
C GLY A 268 4.97 -32.56 21.49
N GLY A 269 5.29 -31.77 20.46
CA GLY A 269 5.35 -30.32 20.60
C GLY A 269 3.97 -29.73 20.90
N ASP A 270 3.94 -28.67 21.71
CA ASP A 270 2.72 -28.10 22.27
C ASP A 270 2.77 -26.56 22.37
N LEU A 271 1.66 -25.94 22.81
CA LEU A 271 1.58 -24.48 22.92
C LEU A 271 2.45 -23.93 24.05
N ALA A 272 2.75 -24.73 25.07
CA ALA A 272 3.65 -24.34 26.16
C ALA A 272 5.10 -24.22 25.67
N GLY A 273 5.56 -25.16 24.83
CA GLY A 273 6.85 -25.09 24.17
C GLY A 273 6.98 -23.87 23.27
N ILE A 274 5.91 -23.46 22.57
CA ILE A 274 5.91 -22.20 21.81
C ILE A 274 6.10 -21.00 22.74
N VAL A 275 5.42 -20.96 23.89
CA VAL A 275 5.57 -19.88 24.89
C VAL A 275 7.03 -19.73 25.33
N GLU A 276 7.73 -20.83 25.57
CA GLU A 276 9.16 -20.83 25.95
C GLU A 276 10.09 -20.30 24.85
N ALA A 277 9.67 -20.35 23.59
CA ALA A 277 10.45 -19.90 22.44
C ALA A 277 10.17 -18.44 22.03
N LEU A 278 9.17 -17.77 22.62
CA LEU A 278 8.76 -16.43 22.18
C LEU A 278 9.88 -15.39 22.29
N ASP A 279 10.77 -15.50 23.28
CA ASP A 279 11.92 -14.58 23.43
C ASP A 279 12.90 -14.74 22.26
N HIS A 280 13.18 -15.98 21.83
CA HIS A 280 14.01 -16.23 20.65
C HIS A 280 13.40 -15.63 19.38
N LEU A 281 12.09 -15.78 19.19
CA LEU A 281 11.38 -15.27 18.00
C LEU A 281 11.34 -13.74 17.99
N ALA A 282 11.08 -13.11 19.14
CA ALA A 282 11.11 -11.66 19.27
C ALA A 282 12.51 -11.10 19.01
N ASP A 283 13.56 -11.74 19.55
CA ASP A 283 14.96 -11.37 19.33
C ASP A 283 15.40 -11.53 17.87
N LEU A 284 14.86 -12.52 17.17
CA LEU A 284 15.08 -12.73 15.73
C LEU A 284 14.51 -11.56 14.91
N GLY A 285 13.46 -10.89 15.40
CA GLY A 285 12.76 -9.81 14.70
C GLY A 285 11.44 -10.25 14.06
N VAL A 286 10.89 -11.39 14.48
CA VAL A 286 9.54 -11.84 14.10
C VAL A 286 8.50 -10.89 14.71
N THR A 287 7.42 -10.62 13.99
CA THR A 287 6.31 -9.80 14.49
C THR A 287 4.97 -10.53 14.48
N ALA A 288 4.86 -11.62 13.73
CA ALA A 288 3.66 -12.44 13.66
C ALA A 288 4.00 -13.94 13.60
N LEU A 289 3.23 -14.74 14.33
CA LEU A 289 3.32 -16.20 14.31
C LEU A 289 2.18 -16.76 13.47
N HIS A 290 2.48 -17.73 12.62
CA HIS A 290 1.49 -18.56 11.94
C HIS A 290 1.61 -19.98 12.46
N LEU A 291 0.57 -20.48 13.12
CA LEU A 291 0.56 -21.83 13.68
C LEU A 291 -0.27 -22.74 12.78
N THR A 292 0.28 -23.90 12.42
CA THR A 292 -0.48 -25.00 11.77
C THR A 292 -1.71 -25.37 12.61
N PRO A 293 -2.69 -26.10 12.06
CA PRO A 293 -3.99 -26.25 12.70
C PRO A 293 -3.92 -26.71 14.16
N LEU A 294 -4.74 -26.07 15.01
CA LEU A 294 -4.83 -26.35 16.45
C LEU A 294 -6.06 -27.18 16.82
N ALA A 295 -6.94 -27.40 15.85
CA ALA A 295 -8.22 -28.07 16.04
C ALA A 295 -8.02 -29.51 16.54
N LEU A 296 -9.00 -30.00 17.30
CA LEU A 296 -9.04 -31.38 17.75
C LEU A 296 -8.96 -32.31 16.52
N SER A 297 -7.93 -33.13 16.48
CA SER A 297 -7.68 -34.06 15.39
C SER A 297 -6.96 -35.30 15.94
N THR A 298 -6.96 -36.37 15.16
CA THR A 298 -6.21 -37.58 15.47
C THR A 298 -4.75 -37.49 15.03
N SER A 299 -4.45 -36.80 13.93
CA SER A 299 -3.12 -36.70 13.34
C SER A 299 -2.20 -35.70 14.05
N SER A 300 -0.92 -35.67 13.69
CA SER A 300 0.03 -34.65 14.15
C SER A 300 -0.09 -33.33 13.38
N HIS A 301 -0.59 -33.35 12.13
CA HIS A 301 -0.74 -32.17 11.27
C HIS A 301 -2.06 -31.41 11.48
N ARG A 302 -3.10 -32.10 11.95
CA ARG A 302 -4.40 -31.55 12.38
C ARG A 302 -5.29 -30.91 11.31
N TYR A 303 -4.97 -31.11 10.03
CA TYR A 303 -5.87 -30.76 8.91
C TYR A 303 -7.14 -31.62 8.84
N ASP A 304 -7.11 -32.80 9.45
CA ASP A 304 -8.21 -33.74 9.63
C ASP A 304 -9.01 -33.43 10.91
N ALA A 305 -9.63 -32.24 10.98
CA ALA A 305 -10.35 -31.83 12.18
C ALA A 305 -11.55 -32.77 12.50
N LEU A 306 -11.58 -33.29 13.73
CA LEU A 306 -12.73 -33.94 14.35
C LEU A 306 -13.73 -32.92 14.89
N ASP A 307 -13.22 -31.81 15.43
CA ASP A 307 -13.99 -30.64 15.82
C ASP A 307 -13.19 -29.38 15.47
N PRO A 308 -13.57 -28.64 14.41
CA PRO A 308 -12.90 -27.42 13.97
C PRO A 308 -12.88 -26.27 15.00
N ARG A 309 -13.64 -26.36 16.11
CA ARG A 309 -13.75 -25.30 17.13
C ARG A 309 -13.04 -25.63 18.44
N ALA A 310 -12.74 -26.90 18.70
CA ALA A 310 -12.07 -27.33 19.91
C ALA A 310 -10.55 -27.33 19.72
N VAL A 311 -9.79 -26.80 20.70
CA VAL A 311 -8.33 -26.94 20.70
C VAL A 311 -7.98 -28.39 21.07
N ASP A 312 -7.06 -29.00 20.34
CA ASP A 312 -6.58 -30.35 20.63
C ASP A 312 -6.01 -30.44 22.08
N PRO A 313 -6.54 -31.31 22.94
CA PRO A 313 -6.06 -31.49 24.31
C PRO A 313 -4.57 -31.85 24.40
N ALA A 314 -4.00 -32.51 23.40
CA ALA A 314 -2.57 -32.82 23.34
C ALA A 314 -1.69 -31.58 23.20
N LEU A 315 -2.27 -30.43 22.82
CA LEU A 315 -1.59 -29.13 22.78
C LEU A 315 -1.73 -28.35 24.09
N GLY A 316 -2.42 -28.91 25.10
CA GLY A 316 -2.73 -28.28 26.38
C GLY A 316 -4.09 -27.57 26.44
N GLY A 317 -4.91 -27.69 25.39
CA GLY A 317 -6.28 -27.17 25.32
C GLY A 317 -6.39 -25.65 25.44
N ASP A 318 -7.61 -25.17 25.74
CA ASP A 318 -7.94 -23.74 25.75
C ASP A 318 -7.09 -22.92 26.74
N ALA A 319 -6.71 -23.52 27.88
CA ALA A 319 -5.88 -22.85 28.87
C ALA A 319 -4.45 -22.58 28.34
N ALA A 320 -3.89 -23.50 27.56
CA ALA A 320 -2.59 -23.29 26.93
C ALA A 320 -2.67 -22.27 25.79
N LEU A 321 -3.76 -22.28 25.02
CA LEU A 321 -4.04 -21.27 24.00
C LEU A 321 -4.05 -19.86 24.59
N GLN A 322 -4.80 -19.64 25.68
CA GLN A 322 -4.88 -18.32 26.30
C GLN A 322 -3.51 -17.85 26.80
N ARG A 323 -2.74 -18.74 27.43
CA ARG A 323 -1.38 -18.42 27.88
C ARG A 323 -0.46 -18.01 26.72
N LEU A 324 -0.56 -18.68 25.59
CA LEU A 324 0.21 -18.35 24.39
C LEU A 324 -0.16 -16.97 23.86
N LEU A 325 -1.44 -16.69 23.67
CA LEU A 325 -1.93 -15.40 23.19
C LEU A 325 -1.47 -14.26 24.11
N ASP A 326 -1.67 -14.40 25.43
CA ASP A 326 -1.26 -13.39 26.40
C ASP A 326 0.27 -13.16 26.39
N ALA A 327 1.05 -14.25 26.28
CA ALA A 327 2.51 -14.16 26.28
C ALA A 327 3.07 -13.56 24.98
N ALA A 328 2.45 -13.85 23.84
CA ALA A 328 2.81 -13.30 22.54
C ALA A 328 2.44 -11.80 22.47
N HIS A 329 1.22 -11.44 22.85
CA HIS A 329 0.75 -10.04 22.83
C HIS A 329 1.55 -9.14 23.75
N ARG A 330 1.98 -9.61 24.94
CA ARG A 330 2.89 -8.87 25.83
C ARG A 330 4.23 -8.51 25.18
N ARG A 331 4.65 -9.26 24.17
CA ARG A 331 5.89 -9.04 23.39
C ARG A 331 5.63 -8.29 22.08
N GLY A 332 4.40 -7.87 21.82
CA GLY A 332 4.00 -7.26 20.56
C GLY A 332 3.91 -8.24 19.38
N LEU A 333 3.94 -9.55 19.64
CA LEU A 333 3.80 -10.58 18.62
C LEU A 333 2.33 -10.84 18.33
N LYS A 334 1.97 -10.86 17.04
CA LYS A 334 0.63 -11.25 16.55
C LYS A 334 0.57 -12.76 16.37
N VAL A 335 -0.62 -13.37 16.51
CA VAL A 335 -0.79 -14.82 16.37
C VAL A 335 -1.93 -15.14 15.40
N LEU A 336 -1.60 -15.89 14.35
CA LEU A 336 -2.51 -16.34 13.31
C LEU A 336 -2.67 -17.86 13.38
N PHE A 337 -3.90 -18.33 13.19
CA PHE A 337 -4.22 -19.76 13.22
C PHE A 337 -4.63 -20.27 11.84
N ASP A 338 -4.19 -21.48 11.54
CA ASP A 338 -4.53 -22.20 10.33
C ASP A 338 -5.84 -22.98 10.47
N LEU A 339 -6.72 -22.88 9.46
CA LEU A 339 -8.02 -23.53 9.43
C LEU A 339 -8.27 -24.25 8.10
N ALA A 340 -8.46 -25.57 8.19
CA ALA A 340 -9.01 -26.41 7.12
C ALA A 340 -10.52 -26.18 6.97
N LEU A 341 -10.95 -25.65 5.82
CA LEU A 341 -12.37 -25.35 5.56
C LEU A 341 -13.00 -26.22 4.47
N THR A 342 -12.19 -26.94 3.68
CA THR A 342 -12.66 -27.72 2.52
C THR A 342 -13.05 -29.16 2.90
N HIS A 343 -12.45 -29.69 3.96
CA HIS A 343 -12.62 -31.06 4.42
C HIS A 343 -12.57 -31.15 5.95
N VAL A 344 -13.01 -32.29 6.47
CA VAL A 344 -13.02 -32.66 7.89
C VAL A 344 -12.70 -34.14 8.02
N HIS A 345 -12.38 -34.64 9.21
CA HIS A 345 -12.22 -36.09 9.42
C HIS A 345 -13.57 -36.82 9.32
N ARG A 346 -13.56 -38.10 8.90
CA ARG A 346 -14.75 -38.96 8.76
C ARG A 346 -15.53 -39.23 10.06
N ASP A 347 -14.97 -38.82 11.20
CA ASP A 347 -15.60 -38.91 12.52
C ASP A 347 -16.08 -37.54 13.05
N PHE A 348 -16.07 -36.50 12.20
CA PHE A 348 -16.76 -35.24 12.45
C PHE A 348 -18.26 -35.51 12.66
N PRO A 349 -18.90 -35.02 13.74
CA PRO A 349 -20.25 -35.46 14.12
C PRO A 349 -21.33 -35.36 13.02
N PRO A 350 -21.39 -34.28 12.22
CA PRO A 350 -22.26 -34.24 11.04
C PRO A 350 -22.02 -35.39 10.05
N PHE A 351 -20.76 -35.75 9.77
CA PHE A 351 -20.47 -36.84 8.84
C PHE A 351 -20.76 -38.23 9.42
N VAL A 352 -20.57 -38.41 10.73
CA VAL A 352 -20.98 -39.65 11.44
C VAL A 352 -22.47 -39.89 11.25
N ASP A 353 -23.27 -38.84 11.36
CA ASP A 353 -24.70 -38.90 11.16
C ASP A 353 -25.09 -39.22 9.70
N VAL A 354 -24.40 -38.61 8.72
CA VAL A 354 -24.56 -38.92 7.29
C VAL A 354 -24.19 -40.36 6.98
N ARG A 355 -23.11 -40.89 7.57
CA ARG A 355 -22.71 -42.29 7.42
C ARG A 355 -23.80 -43.24 7.93
N ALA A 356 -24.41 -42.92 9.08
CA ALA A 356 -25.41 -43.76 9.74
C ALA A 356 -26.79 -43.72 9.06
N ARG A 357 -27.25 -42.54 8.62
CA ARG A 357 -28.61 -42.32 8.10
C ARG A 357 -28.70 -42.10 6.60
N GLY A 358 -27.57 -41.93 5.92
CA GLY A 358 -27.54 -41.66 4.48
C GLY A 358 -28.35 -40.41 4.12
N PRO A 359 -29.13 -40.44 3.02
CA PRO A 359 -29.95 -39.32 2.57
C PRO A 359 -30.97 -38.78 3.59
N ASP A 360 -31.31 -39.55 4.64
CA ASP A 360 -32.23 -39.12 5.70
C ASP A 360 -31.56 -38.25 6.79
N SER A 361 -30.24 -38.07 6.72
CA SER A 361 -29.50 -37.15 7.59
C SER A 361 -29.80 -35.68 7.23
N PRO A 362 -30.05 -34.79 8.21
CA PRO A 362 -30.15 -33.35 7.99
C PRO A 362 -28.81 -32.73 7.56
N TYR A 363 -27.71 -33.49 7.62
CA TYR A 363 -26.38 -33.06 7.17
C TYR A 363 -26.00 -33.66 5.81
N TRP A 364 -26.88 -34.40 5.13
CA TRP A 364 -26.56 -35.04 3.85
C TRP A 364 -25.99 -34.04 2.82
N HIS A 365 -26.60 -32.86 2.71
CA HIS A 365 -26.17 -31.79 1.80
C HIS A 365 -24.92 -31.04 2.25
N TRP A 366 -24.39 -31.30 3.46
CA TRP A 366 -23.12 -30.72 3.90
C TRP A 366 -21.93 -31.31 3.17
N PHE A 367 -22.09 -32.48 2.54
CA PHE A 367 -20.99 -33.22 1.91
C PHE A 367 -21.31 -33.52 0.45
N ARG A 368 -20.25 -33.69 -0.35
CA ARG A 368 -20.34 -34.07 -1.76
C ARG A 368 -20.56 -35.58 -1.92
N ALA A 369 -21.67 -36.09 -1.38
CA ALA A 369 -22.04 -37.49 -1.47
C ALA A 369 -22.61 -37.85 -2.85
N THR A 370 -22.15 -38.97 -3.43
CA THR A 370 -22.58 -39.45 -4.75
C THR A 370 -23.48 -40.69 -4.65
N ARG A 371 -23.24 -41.58 -3.67
CA ARG A 371 -24.06 -42.76 -3.40
C ARG A 371 -24.01 -43.15 -1.93
N TRP A 372 -25.03 -43.86 -1.46
CA TRP A 372 -25.06 -44.48 -0.13
C TRP A 372 -25.53 -45.94 -0.27
N PRO A 373 -24.97 -46.92 0.47
CA PRO A 373 -24.01 -46.80 1.58
C PRO A 373 -22.58 -46.42 1.12
N PHE A 374 -21.79 -45.93 2.07
CA PHE A 374 -20.39 -45.57 1.84
C PHE A 374 -19.44 -46.74 2.05
N PHE A 375 -18.27 -46.67 1.40
CA PHE A 375 -17.23 -47.70 1.43
C PHE A 375 -15.86 -47.09 1.75
N GLU A 376 -14.84 -47.91 1.98
CA GLU A 376 -13.46 -47.48 2.14
C GLU A 376 -12.69 -47.65 0.83
N GLY A 377 -11.76 -46.74 0.52
CA GLY A 377 -10.92 -46.79 -0.68
C GLY A 377 -11.13 -45.61 -1.63
N LEU A 378 -10.66 -45.75 -2.88
CA LEU A 378 -10.61 -44.66 -3.87
C LEU A 378 -11.98 -44.15 -4.33
N ASP A 379 -13.04 -44.92 -4.10
CA ASP A 379 -14.40 -44.54 -4.44
C ASP A 379 -15.34 -44.90 -3.28
N PRO A 380 -15.36 -44.08 -2.21
CA PRO A 380 -16.11 -44.37 -1.01
C PRO A 380 -17.60 -44.01 -1.14
N GLY A 381 -18.04 -43.48 -2.29
CA GLY A 381 -19.39 -42.98 -2.50
C GLY A 381 -19.60 -41.50 -2.12
N TYR A 382 -18.53 -40.77 -1.88
CA TYR A 382 -18.49 -39.33 -1.68
C TYR A 382 -17.16 -38.77 -2.18
N ALA A 383 -17.10 -37.48 -2.49
CA ALA A 383 -15.84 -36.81 -2.82
C ALA A 383 -15.01 -36.60 -1.55
N HIS A 384 -13.71 -36.86 -1.64
CA HIS A 384 -12.76 -36.71 -0.53
C HIS A 384 -11.57 -35.87 -0.95
N TYR A 385 -10.90 -35.28 0.04
CA TYR A 385 -9.70 -34.49 -0.19
C TYR A 385 -8.58 -35.39 -0.71
N GLN A 386 -7.91 -34.98 -1.80
CA GLN A 386 -6.82 -35.69 -2.50
C GLN A 386 -7.12 -37.15 -2.88
N ASN A 387 -6.40 -37.69 -3.87
CA ASN A 387 -6.69 -39.03 -4.40
C ASN A 387 -6.34 -40.13 -3.37
N GLY A 388 -7.36 -40.62 -2.67
CA GLY A 388 -7.28 -41.79 -1.80
C GLY A 388 -7.33 -41.51 -0.30
N ALA A 389 -7.40 -40.26 0.15
CA ALA A 389 -7.66 -39.91 1.55
C ALA A 389 -9.16 -39.89 1.85
N TRP A 390 -9.80 -41.05 1.66
CA TRP A 390 -11.24 -41.24 1.87
C TRP A 390 -11.69 -40.96 3.31
N GLU A 391 -10.77 -40.89 4.27
CA GLU A 391 -11.03 -40.43 5.65
C GLU A 391 -11.32 -38.92 5.76
N LEU A 392 -11.14 -38.15 4.67
CA LEU A 392 -11.33 -36.70 4.61
C LEU A 392 -12.47 -36.32 3.65
N PRO A 393 -13.75 -36.54 4.02
CA PRO A 393 -14.88 -36.12 3.19
C PRO A 393 -14.87 -34.61 2.90
N LEU A 394 -15.12 -34.26 1.63
CA LEU A 394 -15.23 -32.86 1.20
C LEU A 394 -16.58 -32.26 1.60
N LEU A 395 -16.51 -31.06 2.18
CA LEU A 395 -17.67 -30.22 2.45
C LEU A 395 -18.19 -29.59 1.15
N GLU A 396 -19.51 -29.42 1.06
CA GLU A 396 -20.14 -28.60 0.03
C GLU A 396 -20.06 -27.12 0.44
N THR A 397 -18.90 -26.50 0.22
CA THR A 397 -18.56 -25.15 0.68
C THR A 397 -19.35 -24.02 0.01
N ALA A 398 -20.22 -24.35 -0.96
CA ALA A 398 -21.20 -23.44 -1.55
C ALA A 398 -22.60 -23.54 -0.93
N HIS A 399 -22.86 -24.51 -0.05
CA HIS A 399 -24.16 -24.66 0.62
C HIS A 399 -24.32 -23.67 1.78
N GLU A 400 -25.46 -22.98 1.88
CA GLU A 400 -25.67 -21.86 2.83
C GLU A 400 -25.39 -22.24 4.30
N GLU A 401 -25.89 -23.40 4.76
CA GLU A 401 -25.62 -23.87 6.14
C GLU A 401 -24.14 -24.15 6.41
N VAL A 402 -23.42 -24.65 5.40
CA VAL A 402 -21.97 -24.89 5.50
C VAL A 402 -21.24 -23.55 5.52
N ILE A 403 -21.62 -22.60 4.66
CA ILE A 403 -21.08 -21.24 4.66
C ILE A 403 -21.26 -20.58 6.03
N GLU A 404 -22.44 -20.69 6.65
CA GLU A 404 -22.71 -20.17 7.99
C GLU A 404 -21.83 -20.85 9.05
N HIS A 405 -21.73 -22.18 9.01
CA HIS A 405 -20.88 -22.93 9.93
C HIS A 405 -19.41 -22.50 9.83
N LEU A 406 -18.85 -22.43 8.61
CA LEU A 406 -17.46 -22.06 8.35
C LEU A 406 -17.19 -20.61 8.80
N ALA A 407 -18.04 -19.66 8.43
CA ALA A 407 -17.88 -18.27 8.83
C ALA A 407 -17.96 -18.08 10.36
N ALA A 408 -18.88 -18.79 11.03
CA ALA A 408 -18.99 -18.79 12.49
C ALA A 408 -17.76 -19.43 13.17
N THR A 409 -17.21 -20.50 12.60
CA THR A 409 -15.97 -21.13 13.08
C THR A 409 -14.79 -20.16 13.00
N CYS A 410 -14.59 -19.49 11.86
CA CYS A 410 -13.54 -18.47 11.72
C CYS A 410 -13.74 -17.30 12.71
N ALA A 411 -14.97 -16.78 12.83
CA ALA A 411 -15.29 -15.70 13.76
C ALA A 411 -15.02 -16.09 15.23
N ALA A 412 -15.29 -17.34 15.61
CA ALA A 412 -15.01 -17.84 16.95
C ALA A 412 -13.51 -17.82 17.29
N TRP A 413 -12.64 -18.21 16.37
CA TRP A 413 -11.19 -18.20 16.61
C TRP A 413 -10.63 -16.79 16.81
N VAL A 414 -11.06 -15.80 16.02
CA VAL A 414 -10.62 -14.41 16.23
C VAL A 414 -11.24 -13.79 17.47
N ALA A 415 -12.47 -14.14 17.84
CA ALA A 415 -13.10 -13.71 19.09
C ALA A 415 -12.37 -14.24 20.34
N ARG A 416 -11.71 -15.40 20.21
CA ARG A 416 -10.86 -16.00 21.26
C ARG A 416 -9.47 -15.36 21.36
N GLY A 417 -9.14 -14.40 20.51
CA GLY A 417 -7.90 -13.63 20.60
C GLY A 417 -6.91 -13.83 19.45
N ALA A 418 -7.21 -14.64 18.43
CA ALA A 418 -6.39 -14.70 17.21
C ALA A 418 -6.35 -13.34 16.49
N ASP A 419 -5.18 -12.87 16.09
CA ASP A 419 -5.01 -11.63 15.32
C ASP A 419 -5.24 -11.84 13.82
N GLY A 420 -5.43 -13.08 13.39
CA GLY A 420 -5.75 -13.42 12.01
C GLY A 420 -5.86 -14.92 11.79
N LEU A 421 -6.21 -15.29 10.56
CA LEU A 421 -6.39 -16.68 10.16
C LEU A 421 -5.68 -16.94 8.82
N ARG A 422 -5.09 -18.14 8.70
CA ARG A 422 -4.71 -18.75 7.42
C ARG A 422 -5.84 -19.67 6.98
N ILE A 423 -6.32 -19.48 5.76
CA ILE A 423 -7.32 -20.35 5.15
C ILE A 423 -6.60 -21.38 4.29
N ASP A 424 -6.65 -22.64 4.71
CA ASP A 424 -6.14 -23.78 3.97
C ASP A 424 -6.91 -23.98 2.66
N ALA A 425 -6.21 -24.37 1.59
CA ALA A 425 -6.78 -24.60 0.27
C ALA A 425 -7.74 -23.47 -0.16
N ALA A 426 -7.41 -22.20 0.14
CA ALA A 426 -8.29 -21.06 -0.12
C ALA A 426 -8.65 -20.91 -1.61
N ALA A 427 -7.80 -21.41 -2.51
CA ALA A 427 -8.07 -21.51 -3.93
C ALA A 427 -9.32 -22.37 -4.26
N ASP A 428 -9.64 -23.36 -3.42
CA ASP A 428 -10.75 -24.28 -3.59
C ASP A 428 -12.05 -23.82 -2.91
N VAL A 429 -11.97 -22.77 -2.10
CA VAL A 429 -13.14 -22.18 -1.44
C VAL A 429 -13.83 -21.20 -2.40
N PRO A 430 -15.15 -21.33 -2.63
CA PRO A 430 -15.89 -20.39 -3.47
C PRO A 430 -15.70 -18.94 -3.02
N LEU A 431 -15.50 -18.01 -3.98
CA LEU A 431 -15.23 -16.59 -3.68
C LEU A 431 -16.34 -15.94 -2.83
N GLY A 432 -17.60 -16.34 -3.04
CA GLY A 432 -18.74 -15.88 -2.23
C GLY A 432 -18.64 -16.30 -0.76
N THR A 433 -18.15 -17.51 -0.51
CA THR A 433 -17.89 -18.07 0.83
C THR A 433 -16.76 -17.32 1.51
N LEU A 434 -15.63 -17.08 0.81
CA LEU A 434 -14.54 -16.25 1.33
C LEU A 434 -15.00 -14.84 1.70
N ARG A 435 -15.87 -14.23 0.88
CA ARG A 435 -16.46 -12.92 1.17
C ARG A 435 -17.29 -12.92 2.45
N ARG A 436 -18.06 -13.99 2.68
CA ARG A 436 -18.85 -14.16 3.92
C ARG A 436 -17.92 -14.31 5.12
N ILE A 437 -16.90 -15.16 5.04
CA ILE A 437 -15.89 -15.37 6.09
C ILE A 437 -15.21 -14.04 6.45
N ALA A 438 -14.71 -13.30 5.45
CA ALA A 438 -14.05 -12.02 5.65
C ALA A 438 -14.91 -11.00 6.39
N ARG A 439 -16.19 -10.92 6.04
CA ARG A 439 -17.15 -10.04 6.70
C ARG A 439 -17.39 -10.43 8.16
N GLU A 440 -17.61 -11.70 8.47
CA GLU A 440 -17.88 -12.13 9.85
C GLU A 440 -16.64 -12.06 10.73
N VAL A 441 -15.46 -12.41 10.21
CA VAL A 441 -14.18 -12.26 10.92
C VAL A 441 -13.95 -10.81 11.30
N ARG A 442 -14.14 -9.87 10.38
CA ARG A 442 -13.93 -8.44 10.66
C ARG A 442 -14.99 -7.82 11.55
N ARG A 443 -16.22 -8.36 11.56
CA ARG A 443 -17.23 -8.00 12.55
C ARG A 443 -16.83 -8.41 13.96
N ALA A 444 -16.25 -9.60 14.10
CA ALA A 444 -15.74 -10.07 15.39
C ALA A 444 -14.46 -9.33 15.81
N ARG A 445 -13.58 -9.04 14.86
CA ARG A 445 -12.30 -8.36 15.09
C ARG A 445 -11.90 -7.50 13.89
N PRO A 446 -12.08 -6.16 13.94
CA PRO A 446 -11.83 -5.28 12.80
C PRO A 446 -10.38 -5.29 12.29
N ASP A 447 -9.42 -5.54 13.17
CA ASP A 447 -7.98 -5.56 12.89
C ASP A 447 -7.43 -6.97 12.59
N ALA A 448 -8.31 -7.97 12.39
CA ALA A 448 -7.91 -9.32 12.03
C ALA A 448 -7.45 -9.41 10.57
N VAL A 449 -6.35 -10.14 10.35
CA VAL A 449 -5.82 -10.46 9.01
C VAL A 449 -6.36 -11.81 8.52
N LEU A 450 -6.74 -11.89 7.26
CA LEU A 450 -6.97 -13.14 6.55
C LEU A 450 -5.94 -13.31 5.46
N PHE A 451 -5.19 -14.41 5.50
CA PHE A 451 -4.42 -14.83 4.34
C PHE A 451 -4.78 -16.26 3.93
N GLY A 452 -4.59 -16.59 2.66
CA GLY A 452 -4.98 -17.90 2.14
C GLY A 452 -3.86 -18.61 1.42
N GLU A 453 -3.94 -19.93 1.43
CA GLU A 453 -3.21 -20.75 0.48
C GLU A 453 -3.84 -20.64 -0.91
N VAL A 454 -3.14 -19.96 -1.80
CA VAL A 454 -3.50 -19.78 -3.20
C VAL A 454 -2.33 -20.25 -4.03
N THR A 455 -2.49 -21.38 -4.69
CA THR A 455 -1.51 -21.94 -5.65
C THR A 455 -1.63 -21.35 -7.07
N PRO A 456 -2.82 -20.93 -7.56
CA PRO A 456 -2.94 -20.33 -8.88
C PRO A 456 -2.15 -19.02 -9.06
N ASP A 457 -1.84 -18.72 -10.32
CA ASP A 457 -1.01 -17.56 -10.71
C ASP A 457 -1.74 -16.20 -10.59
N ASN A 458 -3.07 -16.21 -10.50
CA ASN A 458 -3.95 -15.05 -10.50
C ASN A 458 -4.34 -14.57 -9.09
N LEU A 459 -3.33 -14.35 -8.22
CA LEU A 459 -3.47 -13.97 -6.80
C LEU A 459 -4.45 -12.80 -6.55
N HIS A 460 -4.55 -11.84 -7.47
CA HIS A 460 -5.43 -10.68 -7.36
C HIS A 460 -6.92 -11.07 -7.16
N ARG A 461 -7.36 -12.23 -7.65
CA ARG A 461 -8.77 -12.67 -7.53
C ARG A 461 -9.16 -12.96 -6.08
N TRP A 462 -8.21 -13.45 -5.29
CA TRP A 462 -8.42 -13.75 -3.86
C TRP A 462 -8.08 -12.56 -2.97
N THR A 463 -7.19 -11.66 -3.40
CA THR A 463 -6.73 -10.53 -2.57
C THR A 463 -7.48 -9.22 -2.82
N ALA A 464 -8.34 -9.15 -3.85
CA ALA A 464 -9.19 -7.99 -4.14
C ALA A 464 -10.39 -7.87 -3.18
N GLY A 465 -10.13 -7.76 -1.87
CA GLY A 465 -11.16 -7.57 -0.84
C GLY A 465 -11.81 -8.85 -0.34
N LEU A 466 -11.20 -10.02 -0.55
CA LEU A 466 -11.61 -11.27 0.10
C LEU A 466 -10.58 -11.66 1.19
N LEU A 467 -9.32 -11.76 0.80
CA LEU A 467 -8.16 -11.99 1.67
C LEU A 467 -7.28 -10.74 1.70
N ASP A 468 -6.59 -10.50 2.81
CA ASP A 468 -5.56 -9.45 2.93
C ASP A 468 -4.26 -9.84 2.19
N ALA A 469 -3.94 -11.13 2.20
CA ALA A 469 -2.77 -11.67 1.51
C ALA A 469 -2.99 -13.12 1.06
N ALA A 470 -2.09 -13.63 0.22
CA ALA A 470 -2.04 -15.06 -0.09
C ALA A 470 -0.63 -15.52 -0.45
N THR A 471 -0.40 -16.82 -0.41
CA THR A 471 0.88 -17.47 -0.74
C THR A 471 1.30 -17.18 -2.18
N ASP A 472 2.55 -16.74 -2.42
CA ASP A 472 3.07 -16.50 -3.77
C ASP A 472 4.05 -17.60 -4.21
N PHE A 473 3.53 -18.76 -4.60
CA PHE A 473 4.33 -19.87 -5.11
C PHE A 473 5.12 -19.54 -6.39
N GLY A 474 4.74 -18.51 -7.14
CA GLY A 474 5.51 -18.08 -8.31
C GLY A 474 6.81 -17.37 -7.93
N ALA A 475 6.86 -16.69 -6.79
CA ALA A 475 8.11 -16.17 -6.25
C ALA A 475 9.09 -17.29 -5.91
N GLN A 476 8.58 -18.36 -5.30
CA GLN A 476 9.37 -19.55 -5.02
C GLN A 476 9.81 -20.25 -6.31
N LYS A 477 8.93 -20.41 -7.31
CA LYS A 477 9.29 -20.96 -8.62
C LYS A 477 10.43 -20.18 -9.29
N ALA A 478 10.44 -18.85 -9.20
CA ALA A 478 11.52 -18.03 -9.72
C ALA A 478 12.84 -18.26 -8.97
N LEU A 479 12.77 -18.35 -7.64
CA LEU A 479 13.92 -18.68 -6.80
C LEU A 479 14.48 -20.07 -7.15
N ASP A 480 13.62 -21.04 -7.40
CA ASP A 480 14.00 -22.40 -7.80
C ASP A 480 14.62 -22.45 -9.19
N ASP A 481 14.05 -21.72 -10.16
CA ASP A 481 14.62 -21.62 -11.50
C ASP A 481 16.03 -21.04 -11.46
N TRP A 482 16.27 -20.03 -10.61
CA TRP A 482 17.58 -19.40 -10.46
C TRP A 482 18.57 -20.25 -9.67
N LEU A 483 18.23 -20.62 -8.44
CA LEU A 483 19.16 -21.27 -7.51
C LEU A 483 19.19 -22.79 -7.68
N VAL A 484 18.05 -23.45 -7.84
CA VAL A 484 18.01 -24.93 -7.89
C VAL A 484 18.32 -25.42 -9.30
N ARG A 485 17.66 -24.87 -10.33
CA ARG A 485 17.79 -25.32 -11.73
C ARG A 485 18.86 -24.58 -12.52
N GLY A 486 19.46 -23.52 -11.98
CA GLY A 486 20.55 -22.78 -12.63
C GLY A 486 20.17 -22.07 -13.93
N ARG A 487 18.87 -21.76 -14.17
CA ARG A 487 18.36 -21.18 -15.43
C ARG A 487 18.67 -19.69 -15.63
N GLY A 488 19.54 -19.11 -14.79
CA GLY A 488 19.97 -17.71 -14.84
C GLY A 488 19.05 -16.70 -14.14
N ALA A 489 19.63 -15.58 -13.72
CA ALA A 489 18.99 -14.50 -12.97
C ALA A 489 17.98 -13.72 -13.83
N ALA A 490 18.26 -13.50 -15.12
CA ALA A 490 17.36 -12.78 -16.03
C ALA A 490 15.98 -13.44 -16.12
N ARG A 491 15.94 -14.78 -16.24
CA ARG A 491 14.69 -15.56 -16.26
C ARG A 491 13.93 -15.42 -14.95
N ALA A 492 14.62 -15.48 -13.82
CA ALA A 492 13.98 -15.34 -12.51
C ALA A 492 13.43 -13.92 -12.29
N SER A 493 14.19 -12.88 -12.66
CA SER A 493 13.72 -11.49 -12.64
C SER A 493 12.48 -11.31 -13.51
N ALA A 494 12.47 -11.85 -14.74
CA ALA A 494 11.31 -11.78 -15.63
C ALA A 494 10.07 -12.44 -15.02
N LEU A 495 10.23 -13.62 -14.41
CA LEU A 495 9.12 -14.30 -13.71
C LEU A 495 8.62 -13.46 -12.52
N LEU A 496 9.51 -12.90 -11.71
CA LEU A 496 9.16 -12.07 -10.56
C LEU A 496 8.44 -10.78 -10.97
N LEU A 497 8.90 -10.10 -12.03
CA LEU A 497 8.24 -8.92 -12.60
C LEU A 497 6.84 -9.27 -13.14
N ARG A 498 6.71 -10.39 -13.88
CA ARG A 498 5.42 -10.89 -14.34
C ARG A 498 4.47 -11.15 -13.18
N ARG A 499 4.94 -11.76 -12.09
CA ARG A 499 4.13 -11.96 -10.86
C ARG A 499 3.69 -10.64 -10.24
N ARG A 500 4.58 -9.65 -10.13
CA ARG A 500 4.23 -8.30 -9.65
C ARG A 500 3.12 -7.68 -10.50
N PHE A 501 3.21 -7.84 -11.83
CA PHE A 501 2.21 -7.34 -12.76
C PHE A 501 0.82 -8.00 -12.57
N TYR A 502 0.76 -9.32 -12.40
CA TYR A 502 -0.53 -10.02 -12.24
C TYR A 502 -1.08 -10.01 -10.80
N ARG A 503 -0.27 -9.62 -9.81
CA ARG A 503 -0.70 -9.43 -8.42
C ARG A 503 -1.74 -8.33 -8.26
N GLY A 504 -1.71 -7.31 -9.11
CA GLY A 504 -2.76 -6.28 -9.15
C GLY A 504 -2.99 -5.53 -7.83
N GLY A 505 -1.99 -5.44 -6.96
CA GLY A 505 -2.10 -4.86 -5.62
C GLY A 505 -0.73 -4.67 -4.96
N PRO A 506 -0.69 -4.05 -3.77
CA PRO A 506 0.55 -3.76 -3.05
C PRO A 506 1.40 -5.00 -2.78
N GLY A 507 2.71 -4.79 -2.56
CA GLY A 507 3.63 -5.88 -2.22
C GLY A 507 3.12 -6.79 -1.08
N HIS A 508 2.54 -6.17 -0.03
CA HIS A 508 2.06 -6.83 1.18
C HIS A 508 0.82 -7.73 1.01
N SER A 509 0.21 -7.78 -0.18
CA SER A 509 -0.86 -8.75 -0.46
C SER A 509 -0.33 -10.14 -0.84
N ALA A 510 0.99 -10.33 -0.82
CA ALA A 510 1.64 -11.61 -1.11
C ALA A 510 2.57 -12.04 0.02
N LEU A 511 2.59 -13.34 0.29
CA LEU A 511 3.55 -14.00 1.17
C LEU A 511 4.65 -14.66 0.34
N ALA A 512 5.89 -14.22 0.55
CA ALA A 512 7.07 -14.83 -0.05
C ALA A 512 7.79 -15.71 0.97
N PHE A 513 8.18 -16.91 0.55
CA PHE A 513 8.82 -17.92 1.38
C PHE A 513 9.80 -18.76 0.56
N THR A 514 10.74 -19.39 1.24
CA THR A 514 11.67 -20.37 0.65
C THR A 514 11.13 -21.80 0.70
N ALA A 515 10.34 -22.12 1.71
CA ALA A 515 9.65 -23.40 1.89
C ALA A 515 8.44 -23.23 2.81
N THR A 516 7.57 -24.24 2.83
CA THR A 516 6.47 -24.39 3.78
C THR A 516 6.56 -25.76 4.44
N HIS A 517 5.52 -26.15 5.18
CA HIS A 517 5.41 -27.49 5.75
C HIS A 517 5.00 -28.58 4.74
N ASP A 518 4.78 -28.22 3.48
CA ASP A 518 4.32 -29.10 2.40
C ASP A 518 5.37 -29.25 1.29
N GLN A 519 6.59 -28.76 1.53
CA GLN A 519 7.63 -28.69 0.52
C GLN A 519 9.03 -28.72 1.10
N MET A 520 9.95 -29.27 0.31
CA MET A 520 11.33 -29.44 0.73
C MET A 520 12.01 -28.13 1.07
N ARG A 521 12.73 -28.11 2.19
CA ARG A 521 13.50 -26.94 2.63
C ARG A 521 14.50 -26.55 1.56
N LEU A 522 14.66 -25.25 1.33
CA LEU A 522 15.59 -24.74 0.32
C LEU A 522 17.02 -25.25 0.55
N ARG A 523 17.45 -25.32 1.82
CA ARG A 523 18.75 -25.87 2.22
C ARG A 523 18.97 -27.29 1.72
N THR A 524 17.94 -28.14 1.78
CA THR A 524 18.00 -29.53 1.31
C THR A 524 17.97 -29.60 -0.20
N ARG A 525 17.07 -28.85 -0.85
CA ARG A 525 16.97 -28.80 -2.33
C ARG A 525 18.27 -28.35 -2.99
N LEU A 526 19.03 -27.46 -2.34
CA LEU A 526 20.30 -26.95 -2.86
C LEU A 526 21.53 -27.80 -2.48
N GLY A 527 21.49 -28.51 -1.34
CA GLY A 527 22.69 -29.14 -0.77
C GLY A 527 23.78 -28.17 -0.29
N ASP A 528 23.62 -26.86 -0.54
CA ASP A 528 24.61 -25.81 -0.27
C ASP A 528 24.05 -24.72 0.68
N PRO A 529 24.68 -24.48 1.85
CA PRO A 529 24.19 -23.49 2.81
C PRO A 529 24.40 -22.05 2.35
N ALA A 530 25.47 -21.78 1.61
CA ALA A 530 25.79 -20.44 1.12
C ALA A 530 24.78 -20.00 0.05
N ARG A 531 24.42 -20.90 -0.87
CA ARG A 531 23.36 -20.63 -1.87
C ARG A 531 21.98 -20.50 -1.22
N ALA A 532 21.68 -21.29 -0.19
CA ALA A 532 20.41 -21.18 0.54
C ALA A 532 20.27 -19.80 1.20
N ARG A 533 21.36 -19.26 1.78
CA ARG A 533 21.40 -17.91 2.35
C ARG A 533 21.07 -16.81 1.33
N LEU A 534 21.49 -16.93 0.07
CA LEU A 534 21.09 -15.99 -1.00
C LEU A 534 19.58 -15.97 -1.20
N GLY A 535 18.97 -17.16 -1.24
CA GLY A 535 17.52 -17.30 -1.39
C GLY A 535 16.74 -16.71 -0.21
N HIS A 536 17.19 -16.96 1.02
CA HIS A 536 16.60 -16.36 2.21
C HIS A 536 16.75 -14.83 2.21
N LEU A 537 17.94 -14.30 1.89
CA LEU A 537 18.18 -12.85 1.83
C LEU A 537 17.25 -12.17 0.82
N LEU A 538 17.07 -12.77 -0.37
CA LEU A 538 16.13 -12.27 -1.37
C LEU A 538 14.71 -12.22 -0.81
N VAL A 539 14.21 -13.30 -0.20
CA VAL A 539 12.85 -13.32 0.37
C VAL A 539 12.65 -12.26 1.47
N LEU A 540 13.65 -12.07 2.35
CA LEU A 540 13.55 -11.16 3.50
C LEU A 540 13.51 -9.66 3.10
N LEU A 541 14.13 -9.29 1.98
CA LEU A 541 14.30 -7.88 1.56
C LEU A 541 13.32 -7.42 0.47
N ARG A 542 12.45 -8.30 0.00
CA ARG A 542 11.41 -7.99 -1.00
C ARG A 542 10.22 -7.21 -0.44
N ALA A 543 9.38 -6.68 -1.33
CA ALA A 543 8.17 -5.93 -0.96
C ALA A 543 7.04 -6.84 -0.43
N ALA A 544 7.09 -8.14 -0.71
CA ALA A 544 6.18 -9.14 -0.14
C ALA A 544 6.36 -9.28 1.38
N ILE A 545 5.35 -9.82 2.07
CA ILE A 545 5.48 -10.22 3.47
C ILE A 545 6.40 -11.46 3.54
N PRO A 546 7.55 -11.39 4.21
CA PRO A 546 8.41 -12.55 4.36
C PRO A 546 7.78 -13.54 5.33
N ALA A 547 7.65 -14.79 4.90
CA ALA A 547 7.23 -15.92 5.72
C ALA A 547 8.40 -16.90 5.89
N LEU A 548 8.84 -17.04 7.14
CA LEU A 548 9.91 -17.93 7.56
C LEU A 548 9.29 -19.25 8.00
N TYR A 549 9.91 -20.37 7.63
CA TYR A 549 9.51 -21.68 8.13
C TYR A 549 10.45 -22.12 9.24
N TYR A 550 9.91 -22.57 10.38
CA TYR A 550 10.71 -22.80 11.58
C TYR A 550 11.96 -23.63 11.30
N GLY A 551 13.11 -23.19 11.80
CA GLY A 551 14.39 -23.88 11.63
C GLY A 551 15.20 -23.47 10.40
N ASP A 552 14.61 -22.80 9.40
CA ASP A 552 15.36 -22.27 8.25
C ASP A 552 16.43 -21.25 8.72
N GLU A 553 16.13 -20.48 9.76
CA GLU A 553 17.03 -19.49 10.35
C GLU A 553 18.26 -20.11 11.04
N VAL A 554 18.17 -21.38 11.45
CA VAL A 554 19.30 -22.14 12.02
C VAL A 554 19.86 -23.19 11.05
N GLY A 555 19.38 -23.22 9.80
CA GLY A 555 19.87 -24.09 8.74
C GLY A 555 19.35 -25.53 8.78
N LEU A 556 18.15 -25.75 9.34
CA LEU A 556 17.50 -27.06 9.38
C LEU A 556 17.29 -27.64 7.97
N THR A 557 17.47 -28.95 7.84
CA THR A 557 17.23 -29.71 6.61
C THR A 557 15.97 -30.55 6.73
N SER A 558 15.50 -31.08 5.60
CA SER A 558 14.40 -32.03 5.55
C SER A 558 14.83 -33.47 5.88
N ALA A 559 16.02 -33.90 5.46
CA ALA A 559 16.52 -35.24 5.78
C ALA A 559 17.41 -35.20 7.03
N SER A 560 17.33 -36.25 7.87
CA SER A 560 18.32 -36.53 8.92
C SER A 560 19.63 -36.99 8.29
N ALA A 561 20.77 -36.53 8.82
CA ALA A 561 22.10 -36.86 8.32
C ALA A 561 22.31 -38.40 8.39
N GLY A 562 22.15 -39.09 7.25
CA GLY A 562 22.25 -40.55 7.15
C GLY A 562 21.33 -41.21 6.11
N ALA A 563 20.24 -40.54 5.68
CA ALA A 563 19.44 -41.03 4.56
C ALA A 563 20.10 -40.63 3.23
N SER A 564 20.50 -41.60 2.41
CA SER A 564 21.18 -41.35 1.14
C SER A 564 20.29 -40.55 0.17
N ALA A 565 20.92 -39.69 -0.63
CA ALA A 565 20.30 -38.84 -1.65
C ALA A 565 19.66 -39.62 -2.82
N ASP A 566 19.76 -40.95 -2.84
CA ASP A 566 19.33 -41.80 -3.96
C ASP A 566 17.81 -42.05 -4.02
N ALA A 567 17.04 -41.70 -2.99
CA ALA A 567 15.58 -41.73 -3.07
C ALA A 567 15.00 -40.62 -3.98
N SER A 568 15.80 -39.64 -4.38
CA SER A 568 15.37 -38.47 -5.16
C SER A 568 15.41 -38.64 -6.69
N ALA A 569 15.89 -39.78 -7.19
CA ALA A 569 16.10 -40.00 -8.63
C ALA A 569 14.90 -40.62 -9.39
N SER A 570 13.78 -40.98 -8.73
CA SER A 570 12.60 -41.52 -9.42
C SER A 570 11.52 -40.48 -9.78
N ALA A 571 11.70 -39.21 -9.40
CA ALA A 571 10.69 -38.16 -9.59
C ALA A 571 10.67 -37.52 -11.00
N SER A 572 11.10 -38.26 -12.03
CA SER A 572 10.92 -37.86 -13.43
C SER A 572 10.77 -39.06 -14.37
N ALA A 573 9.68 -39.81 -14.24
CA ALA A 573 9.18 -40.64 -15.34
C ALA A 573 7.68 -40.92 -15.13
N SER A 574 6.93 -40.76 -16.21
CA SER A 574 5.51 -41.12 -16.32
C SER A 574 5.28 -42.63 -16.18
N ALA A 575 4.01 -42.95 -15.86
CA ALA A 575 3.32 -44.25 -15.91
C ALA A 575 3.22 -45.05 -14.59
N SER A 576 1.96 -45.15 -14.13
CA SER A 576 1.40 -46.06 -13.12
C SER A 576 2.20 -46.19 -11.82
N VAL A 577 1.95 -45.29 -10.87
CA VAL A 577 2.39 -45.44 -9.48
C VAL A 577 1.24 -46.06 -8.69
N ASP A 578 1.56 -47.11 -7.92
CA ASP A 578 0.63 -47.80 -7.04
C ASP A 578 0.06 -46.82 -5.99
N ALA A 579 -1.26 -46.81 -5.80
CA ALA A 579 -1.97 -45.89 -4.89
C ALA A 579 -1.58 -46.08 -3.41
N SER A 580 -0.83 -47.15 -3.10
CA SER A 580 -0.19 -47.38 -1.80
C SER A 580 1.05 -46.48 -1.57
N ALA A 581 1.78 -46.13 -2.64
CA ALA A 581 2.97 -45.26 -2.58
C ALA A 581 2.61 -43.77 -2.52
N GLU A 582 1.50 -43.35 -3.14
CA GLU A 582 0.93 -42.02 -2.94
C GLU A 582 0.38 -41.83 -1.51
N ARG A 583 -0.15 -42.88 -0.85
CA ARG A 583 -0.53 -42.80 0.57
C ARG A 583 0.67 -42.64 1.51
N ALA A 584 1.85 -43.13 1.13
CA ALA A 584 3.08 -42.89 1.88
C ALA A 584 3.61 -41.45 1.72
N PHE A 585 3.10 -40.68 0.75
CA PHE A 585 3.60 -39.35 0.41
C PHE A 585 3.19 -38.26 1.43
N GLU A 586 2.01 -38.34 2.04
CA GLU A 586 1.51 -37.30 2.97
C GLU A 586 1.94 -37.47 4.43
N ASP A 587 2.31 -38.69 4.80
CA ASP A 587 2.63 -39.06 6.19
C ASP A 587 4.13 -39.08 6.49
N VAL A 588 4.98 -38.97 5.46
CA VAL A 588 6.44 -39.10 5.54
C VAL A 588 7.14 -37.84 5.03
N TRP A 589 6.52 -36.66 5.12
CA TRP A 589 7.17 -35.43 4.66
C TRP A 589 8.43 -35.16 5.50
N PRO A 590 9.64 -35.26 4.91
CA PRO A 590 10.91 -35.02 5.61
C PRO A 590 10.98 -33.56 6.12
N ASP A 591 10.16 -32.68 5.58
CA ASP A 591 10.23 -31.23 5.81
C ASP A 591 9.73 -30.78 7.20
N ARG A 592 9.17 -31.70 7.98
CA ARG A 592 8.59 -31.48 9.30
C ARG A 592 9.47 -32.04 10.42
N LEU A 593 10.80 -32.11 10.22
CA LEU A 593 11.73 -32.56 11.27
C LEU A 593 11.60 -31.71 12.55
N PRO A 594 11.77 -32.31 13.74
CA PRO A 594 11.75 -31.53 14.98
C PRO A 594 12.78 -30.40 14.98
N MET A 595 12.39 -29.23 15.52
CA MET A 595 13.29 -28.07 15.63
C MET A 595 14.50 -28.41 16.49
N GLU A 596 15.68 -28.02 16.03
CA GLU A 596 16.90 -28.13 16.82
C GLU A 596 16.94 -26.99 17.85
N TRP A 597 17.02 -27.32 19.14
CA TRP A 597 17.12 -26.33 20.23
C TRP A 597 18.48 -26.35 20.93
N ASP A 598 19.35 -27.31 20.62
CA ASP A 598 20.76 -27.22 20.98
C ASP A 598 21.43 -26.17 20.10
N ALA A 599 21.64 -24.99 20.69
CA ALA A 599 22.24 -23.86 20.01
C ALA A 599 23.64 -24.17 19.45
N SER A 600 24.35 -25.18 19.96
CA SER A 600 25.66 -25.59 19.43
C SER A 600 25.58 -26.26 18.05
N ARG A 601 24.39 -26.75 17.67
CA ARG A 601 24.11 -27.41 16.39
C ARG A 601 23.52 -26.44 15.35
N TRP A 602 23.28 -25.19 15.72
CA TRP A 602 22.75 -24.17 14.81
C TRP A 602 23.80 -23.71 13.81
N ASN A 603 23.36 -23.43 12.58
CA ASN A 603 24.17 -22.67 11.64
C ASN A 603 24.15 -21.18 12.04
N HIS A 604 25.16 -20.77 12.83
CA HIS A 604 25.24 -19.38 13.32
C HIS A 604 25.45 -18.34 12.23
N GLU A 605 26.03 -18.70 11.08
CA GLU A 605 26.19 -17.79 9.95
C GLU A 605 24.82 -17.47 9.31
N THR A 606 23.99 -18.50 9.11
CA THR A 606 22.60 -18.34 8.67
C THR A 606 21.79 -17.54 9.68
N LEU A 607 21.91 -17.84 10.98
CA LEU A 607 21.19 -17.10 12.02
C LEU A 607 21.58 -15.61 12.05
N ALA A 608 22.87 -15.31 11.89
CA ALA A 608 23.38 -13.94 11.82
C ALA A 608 22.84 -13.18 10.60
N LEU A 609 22.72 -13.85 9.46
CA LEU A 609 22.10 -13.29 8.25
C LEU A 609 20.65 -12.90 8.51
N PHE A 610 19.84 -13.81 9.04
CA PHE A 610 18.43 -13.56 9.32
C PHE A 610 18.26 -12.37 10.28
N ARG A 611 18.99 -12.34 11.39
CA ARG A 611 18.98 -11.21 12.34
C ARG A 611 19.34 -9.89 11.68
N SER A 612 20.37 -9.89 10.83
CA SER A 612 20.85 -8.67 10.16
C SER A 612 19.86 -8.18 9.11
N ALA A 613 19.33 -9.08 8.28
CA ALA A 613 18.34 -8.75 7.24
C ALA A 613 17.02 -8.25 7.84
N LEU A 614 16.51 -8.92 8.89
CA LEU A 614 15.29 -8.50 9.59
C LEU A 614 15.47 -7.17 10.33
N ARG A 615 16.61 -6.96 10.99
CA ARG A 615 16.96 -5.65 11.57
C ARG A 615 16.97 -4.57 10.49
N LEU A 616 17.62 -4.81 9.36
CA LEU A 616 17.71 -3.86 8.26
C LEU A 616 16.31 -3.50 7.73
N ARG A 617 15.47 -4.51 7.45
CA ARG A 617 14.07 -4.31 7.05
C ARG A 617 13.32 -3.44 8.06
N ARG A 618 13.46 -3.71 9.36
CA ARG A 618 12.80 -2.95 10.43
C ARG A 618 13.28 -1.49 10.51
N THR A 619 14.54 -1.20 10.16
CA THR A 619 15.10 0.15 10.28
C THR A 619 15.03 0.97 9.00
N THR A 620 14.74 0.35 7.85
CA THR A 620 14.84 1.00 6.53
C THR A 620 13.46 1.10 5.86
N ARG A 621 13.01 2.33 5.59
CA ARG A 621 11.66 2.60 5.08
C ARG A 621 11.49 2.00 3.69
N ALA A 622 12.47 2.15 2.81
CA ALA A 622 12.43 1.58 1.46
C ALA A 622 12.17 0.06 1.44
N LEU A 623 12.64 -0.69 2.44
CA LEU A 623 12.42 -2.13 2.53
C LEU A 623 11.01 -2.50 3.01
N ARG A 624 10.33 -1.63 3.77
CA ARG A 624 8.95 -1.87 4.26
C ARG A 624 7.88 -1.36 3.30
N GLU A 625 8.10 -0.17 2.75
CA GLU A 625 7.07 0.59 2.02
C GLU A 625 7.45 0.86 0.57
N GLY A 626 8.74 0.73 0.23
CA GLY A 626 9.25 1.15 -1.07
C GLY A 626 8.84 0.24 -2.22
N ASP A 627 8.83 0.80 -3.43
CA ASP A 627 8.62 0.10 -4.68
C ASP A 627 9.66 -1.03 -4.86
N GLU A 628 9.29 -2.06 -5.62
CA GLU A 628 10.16 -3.19 -5.95
C GLU A 628 10.44 -3.20 -7.45
N LEU A 629 11.73 -3.15 -7.80
CA LEU A 629 12.23 -3.19 -9.17
C LEU A 629 13.32 -4.25 -9.30
N PHE A 630 13.31 -5.02 -10.37
CA PHE A 630 14.42 -5.90 -10.74
C PHE A 630 15.15 -5.25 -11.91
N LEU A 631 16.47 -5.10 -11.77
CA LEU A 631 17.31 -4.43 -12.75
C LEU A 631 18.19 -5.47 -13.46
N PRO A 632 18.54 -5.28 -14.73
CA PRO A 632 19.56 -6.09 -15.37
C PRO A 632 20.90 -5.88 -14.65
N ALA A 633 21.67 -6.97 -14.51
CA ALA A 633 23.06 -6.85 -14.09
C ALA A 633 23.90 -6.45 -15.29
N GLU A 634 24.79 -5.47 -15.13
CA GLU A 634 25.74 -5.04 -16.15
C GLU A 634 27.15 -5.41 -15.72
N ALA A 635 27.95 -5.96 -16.63
CA ALA A 635 29.35 -6.24 -16.36
C ALA A 635 30.13 -4.93 -16.14
N ALA A 636 31.15 -4.95 -15.27
CA ALA A 636 32.03 -3.80 -15.06
C ALA A 636 32.70 -3.36 -16.37
N ASP A 637 33.22 -4.32 -17.12
CA ASP A 637 33.74 -4.14 -18.47
C ASP A 637 32.61 -4.20 -19.52
N ASP A 638 32.86 -3.75 -20.76
CA ASP A 638 31.88 -3.80 -21.88
C ASP A 638 31.60 -5.24 -22.39
N GLY A 639 31.77 -6.24 -21.51
CA GLY A 639 31.48 -7.65 -21.75
C GLY A 639 30.02 -8.02 -21.45
N PRO A 640 29.65 -9.30 -21.65
CA PRO A 640 28.28 -9.75 -21.43
C PRO A 640 27.89 -9.70 -19.94
N ALA A 641 26.64 -9.35 -19.69
CA ALA A 641 26.04 -9.36 -18.36
C ALA A 641 26.23 -10.73 -17.66
N PRO A 642 26.64 -10.76 -16.38
CA PRO A 642 26.82 -12.02 -15.68
C PRO A 642 25.46 -12.70 -15.45
N PRO A 643 25.23 -13.90 -16.03
CA PRO A 643 23.90 -14.49 -16.10
C PRO A 643 23.37 -14.99 -14.76
N HIS A 644 24.20 -15.02 -13.71
CA HIS A 644 23.85 -15.54 -12.38
C HIS A 644 23.66 -14.45 -11.33
N VAL A 645 23.88 -13.18 -11.67
CA VAL A 645 23.72 -12.05 -10.74
C VAL A 645 22.31 -11.50 -10.81
N LEU A 646 21.62 -11.49 -9.67
CA LEU A 646 20.31 -10.89 -9.53
C LEU A 646 20.43 -9.54 -8.82
N VAL A 647 19.78 -8.51 -9.37
CA VAL A 647 19.74 -7.15 -8.80
C VAL A 647 18.30 -6.78 -8.47
N LEU A 648 18.04 -6.49 -7.19
CA LEU A 648 16.78 -6.02 -6.66
C LEU A 648 16.96 -4.60 -6.11
N ARG A 649 16.14 -3.66 -6.56
CA ARG A 649 16.06 -2.29 -6.02
C ARG A 649 14.78 -2.09 -5.22
N ARG A 650 14.90 -1.45 -4.07
CA ARG A 650 13.80 -0.96 -3.23
C ARG A 650 13.91 0.55 -3.06
N ALA A 651 12.85 1.30 -3.39
CA ALA A 651 12.90 2.76 -3.39
C ALA A 651 11.70 3.37 -2.66
N ALA A 652 11.95 4.29 -1.72
CA ALA A 652 10.92 5.09 -1.06
C ALA A 652 11.38 6.55 -0.95
N GLY A 653 10.80 7.43 -1.78
CA GLY A 653 11.28 8.81 -1.92
C GLY A 653 12.74 8.83 -2.40
N ALA A 654 13.61 9.53 -1.68
CA ALA A 654 15.03 9.60 -1.98
C ALA A 654 15.87 8.42 -1.42
N GLU A 655 15.28 7.55 -0.59
CA GLU A 655 16.00 6.38 -0.06
C GLU A 655 15.92 5.21 -1.05
N ILE A 656 17.08 4.77 -1.52
CA ILE A 656 17.21 3.62 -2.42
C ILE A 656 18.06 2.54 -1.75
N ILE A 657 17.62 1.29 -1.87
CA ILE A 657 18.33 0.10 -1.39
C ILE A 657 18.50 -0.84 -2.58
N ASP A 658 19.75 -1.10 -2.95
CA ASP A 658 20.11 -2.08 -3.98
C ASP A 658 20.62 -3.36 -3.31
N VAL A 659 20.08 -4.51 -3.73
CA VAL A 659 20.48 -5.84 -3.27
C VAL A 659 21.03 -6.58 -4.49
N LEU A 660 22.32 -6.90 -4.46
CA LEU A 660 22.99 -7.63 -5.53
C LEU A 660 23.42 -9.00 -4.99
N LEU A 661 23.05 -10.06 -5.71
CA LEU A 661 23.30 -11.44 -5.30
C LEU A 661 23.96 -12.23 -6.44
N ASN A 662 25.16 -12.76 -6.20
CA ASN A 662 25.84 -13.67 -7.12
C ASN A 662 25.55 -15.12 -6.73
N ALA A 663 24.87 -15.90 -7.57
CA ALA A 663 24.60 -17.32 -7.31
C ALA A 663 25.66 -18.29 -7.85
N ASP A 664 26.67 -17.79 -8.57
CA ASP A 664 27.74 -18.58 -9.18
C ASP A 664 28.83 -18.94 -8.15
N ALA A 665 29.58 -20.00 -8.42
CA ALA A 665 30.79 -20.37 -7.68
C ALA A 665 32.01 -19.51 -8.08
N SER A 666 31.89 -18.67 -9.10
CA SER A 666 32.92 -17.77 -9.59
C SER A 666 32.67 -16.34 -9.10
N PRO A 667 33.72 -15.57 -8.76
CA PRO A 667 33.58 -14.15 -8.50
C PRO A 667 33.20 -13.38 -9.78
N CYS A 668 32.53 -12.24 -9.62
CA CYS A 668 32.22 -11.33 -10.71
C CYS A 668 32.29 -9.87 -10.25
N GLU A 669 32.44 -8.96 -11.21
CA GLU A 669 32.34 -7.53 -10.99
C GLU A 669 31.23 -6.95 -11.87
N VAL A 670 30.34 -6.16 -11.26
CA VAL A 670 29.18 -5.56 -11.93
C VAL A 670 29.15 -4.06 -11.72
N ARG A 671 28.54 -3.31 -12.64
CA ARG A 671 28.33 -1.86 -12.45
C ARG A 671 27.28 -1.61 -11.38
N LEU A 672 27.45 -0.52 -10.65
CA LEU A 672 26.42 0.01 -9.77
C LEU A 672 25.21 0.40 -10.62
N PRO A 673 23.99 -0.04 -10.26
CA PRO A 673 22.83 0.27 -11.08
C PRO A 673 22.57 1.78 -11.16
N GLU A 674 22.33 2.26 -12.38
CA GLU A 674 22.05 3.67 -12.70
C GLU A 674 20.77 4.20 -12.03
N GLY A 675 20.49 5.51 -12.15
CA GLY A 675 19.26 6.13 -11.64
C GLY A 675 19.19 6.28 -10.12
N ALA A 676 20.35 6.32 -9.45
CA ALA A 676 20.48 6.54 -8.01
C ALA A 676 21.74 7.37 -7.71
N PRO A 677 21.82 8.06 -6.55
CA PRO A 677 23.01 8.81 -6.17
C PRO A 677 24.27 7.94 -6.21
N SER A 678 25.40 8.46 -6.71
CA SER A 678 26.67 7.71 -6.85
C SER A 678 27.18 7.12 -5.53
N PHE A 679 26.84 7.75 -4.42
CA PHE A 679 27.19 7.28 -3.08
C PHE A 679 26.42 6.02 -2.71
N ALA A 680 27.16 4.94 -2.46
CA ALA A 680 26.64 3.66 -2.05
C ALA A 680 27.32 3.22 -0.75
N GLU A 681 26.53 2.97 0.28
CA GLU A 681 27.01 2.51 1.59
C GLU A 681 26.60 1.05 1.81
N PRO A 682 27.56 0.12 2.00
CA PRO A 682 27.24 -1.25 2.37
C PRO A 682 26.52 -1.32 3.72
N ARG A 683 25.33 -1.91 3.74
CA ARG A 683 24.52 -2.12 4.94
C ARG A 683 24.55 -3.57 5.43
N LEU A 684 24.77 -4.51 4.50
CA LEU A 684 24.89 -5.93 4.78
C LEU A 684 25.73 -6.57 3.67
N THR A 685 26.66 -7.45 4.04
CA THR A 685 27.42 -8.30 3.11
C THR A 685 27.24 -9.77 3.51
N LEU A 686 27.22 -10.64 2.51
CA LEU A 686 27.29 -12.08 2.65
C LEU A 686 28.46 -12.57 1.79
N GLY A 687 29.40 -13.30 2.38
CA GLY A 687 30.64 -13.67 1.69
C GLY A 687 31.53 -12.45 1.38
N ALA A 688 32.48 -12.62 0.46
CA ALA A 688 33.37 -11.55 0.03
C ALA A 688 32.62 -10.63 -0.96
N ALA A 689 32.19 -9.45 -0.51
CA ALA A 689 31.54 -8.45 -1.36
C ALA A 689 31.94 -7.03 -0.97
N SER A 690 32.13 -6.16 -1.96
CA SER A 690 32.53 -4.76 -1.77
C SER A 690 32.00 -3.87 -2.88
N VAL A 691 31.96 -2.56 -2.62
CA VAL A 691 31.59 -1.54 -3.59
C VAL A 691 32.75 -0.55 -3.75
N ASP A 692 33.05 -0.20 -5.00
CA ASP A 692 33.94 0.90 -5.37
C ASP A 692 33.08 2.03 -5.95
N THR A 693 32.81 3.04 -5.12
CA THR A 693 31.97 4.18 -5.52
C THR A 693 32.69 5.12 -6.49
N GLU A 694 34.02 5.09 -6.56
CA GLU A 694 34.79 5.93 -7.49
C GLU A 694 34.72 5.36 -8.90
N ARG A 695 34.86 4.03 -9.03
CA ARG A 695 34.71 3.32 -10.30
C ARG A 695 33.27 3.03 -10.68
N GLY A 696 32.35 3.13 -9.72
CA GLY A 696 30.96 2.79 -9.92
C GLY A 696 30.74 1.27 -10.06
N THR A 697 31.55 0.43 -9.41
CA THR A 697 31.49 -1.03 -9.53
C THR A 697 31.24 -1.72 -8.19
N VAL A 698 30.74 -2.95 -8.26
CA VAL A 698 30.50 -3.85 -7.13
C VAL A 698 31.20 -5.17 -7.42
N SER A 699 32.09 -5.57 -6.52
CA SER A 699 32.76 -6.87 -6.58
C SER A 699 31.99 -7.87 -5.72
N LEU A 700 31.59 -8.99 -6.32
CA LEU A 700 30.90 -10.09 -5.65
C LEU A 700 31.74 -11.36 -5.79
N GLY A 701 32.17 -11.93 -4.66
CA GLY A 701 32.81 -13.23 -4.61
C GLY A 701 31.86 -14.38 -4.98
N PRO A 702 32.36 -15.62 -4.99
CA PRO A 702 31.53 -16.80 -5.12
C PRO A 702 30.37 -16.80 -4.12
N GLN A 703 29.15 -16.97 -4.60
CA GLN A 703 27.95 -17.11 -3.76
C GLN A 703 27.76 -15.96 -2.75
N ALA A 704 28.20 -14.76 -3.12
CA ALA A 704 28.20 -13.57 -2.28
C ALA A 704 27.01 -12.65 -2.56
N ALA A 705 26.69 -11.79 -1.60
CA ALA A 705 25.71 -10.73 -1.78
C ALA A 705 26.11 -9.44 -1.06
N ILE A 706 25.59 -8.32 -1.54
CA ILE A 706 25.72 -7.01 -0.88
C ILE A 706 24.39 -6.27 -0.93
N VAL A 707 24.06 -5.61 0.18
CA VAL A 707 22.95 -4.68 0.29
C VAL A 707 23.52 -3.28 0.45
N LEU A 708 23.23 -2.41 -0.51
CA LEU A 708 23.75 -1.05 -0.59
C LEU A 708 22.63 -0.06 -0.33
N ARG A 709 22.88 0.92 0.54
CA ARG A 709 22.05 2.12 0.66
C ARG A 709 22.61 3.20 -0.26
N ARG A 710 21.77 3.68 -1.17
CA ARG A 710 22.09 4.73 -2.14
C ARG A 710 21.41 6.01 -1.67
N ALA A 711 22.21 6.91 -1.10
CA ALA A 711 21.78 8.21 -0.60
C ALA A 711 22.99 9.13 -0.56
N LEU A 712 22.78 10.44 -0.64
CA LEU A 712 23.86 11.39 -0.38
C LEU A 712 24.44 11.12 1.03
N PRO A 713 25.77 11.20 1.21
CA PRO A 713 26.42 11.04 2.51
C PRO A 713 25.74 11.95 3.53
N PRO A 714 25.58 11.53 4.79
CA PRO A 714 24.96 12.34 5.81
C PRO A 714 25.57 13.74 5.93
N GLU A 715 26.87 13.89 5.66
CA GLU A 715 27.56 15.18 5.65
C GLU A 715 27.19 16.04 4.44
N ILE A 716 26.95 15.44 3.28
CA ILE A 716 26.51 16.13 2.06
C ILE A 716 25.01 16.43 2.14
N ASP A 717 24.19 15.53 2.67
CA ASP A 717 22.77 15.78 2.98
C ASP A 717 22.64 16.83 4.09
N LEU A 718 23.48 16.79 5.13
CA LEU A 718 23.54 17.84 6.14
C LEU A 718 24.03 19.15 5.56
N ALA A 719 25.04 19.15 4.69
CA ALA A 719 25.52 20.35 4.00
C ALA A 719 24.47 20.90 3.02
N ALA A 720 23.72 20.06 2.32
CA ALA A 720 22.61 20.45 1.47
C ALA A 720 21.47 21.04 2.31
N ARG A 721 21.11 20.40 3.44
CA ARG A 721 20.13 20.93 4.39
C ARG A 721 20.59 22.24 5.02
N GLU A 722 21.86 22.36 5.39
CA GLU A 722 22.46 23.60 5.88
C GLU A 722 22.44 24.68 4.80
N LEU A 723 22.72 24.30 3.55
CA LEU A 723 22.63 25.20 2.41
C LEU A 723 21.19 25.70 2.24
N LEU A 724 20.19 24.83 2.35
CA LEU A 724 18.79 25.20 2.35
C LEU A 724 18.41 26.07 3.56
N ARG A 725 18.96 25.83 4.75
CA ARG A 725 18.78 26.71 5.94
C ARG A 725 19.36 28.10 5.71
N THR A 726 20.45 28.23 4.95
CA THR A 726 21.04 29.52 4.57
C THR A 726 20.33 30.20 3.39
N SER A 727 19.21 29.67 2.89
CA SER A 727 18.49 30.22 1.72
C SER A 727 18.18 31.70 1.86
N ARG A 728 17.80 32.20 3.05
CA ARG A 728 17.55 33.63 3.27
C ARG A 728 18.79 34.49 3.05
N ALA A 729 19.90 34.12 3.68
CA ALA A 729 21.15 34.85 3.57
C ALA A 729 21.64 34.84 2.11
N ARG A 730 21.51 33.70 1.44
CA ARG A 730 21.86 33.52 0.02
C ARG A 730 20.96 34.35 -0.89
N ALA A 731 19.65 34.34 -0.70
CA ALA A 731 18.70 35.17 -1.44
C ALA A 731 19.01 36.66 -1.27
N LEU A 732 19.37 37.10 -0.06
CA LEU A 732 19.76 38.49 0.20
C LEU A 732 21.10 38.86 -0.48
N THR A 733 22.12 38.00 -0.37
CA THR A 733 23.40 38.20 -1.06
C THR A 733 23.21 38.26 -2.57
N ALA A 734 22.43 37.33 -3.12
CA ALA A 734 22.10 37.29 -4.54
C ALA A 734 21.41 38.57 -5.00
N PHE A 735 20.41 39.04 -4.24
CA PHE A 735 19.76 40.32 -4.52
C PHE A 735 20.73 41.51 -4.46
N ARG A 736 21.63 41.57 -3.47
CA ARG A 736 22.64 42.62 -3.31
C ARG A 736 23.64 42.65 -4.47
N GLU A 737 24.08 41.49 -4.92
CA GLU A 737 25.09 41.33 -5.96
C GLU A 737 24.49 41.40 -7.37
N GLY A 738 23.20 41.08 -7.51
CA GLY A 738 22.51 40.97 -8.79
C GLY A 738 22.60 39.58 -9.42
N ASP A 739 22.82 38.54 -8.60
CA ASP A 739 22.77 37.14 -9.03
C ASP A 739 21.31 36.73 -9.31
N LEU A 740 21.11 36.16 -10.50
CA LEU A 740 19.81 35.75 -11.03
C LEU A 740 19.48 34.28 -10.70
N ALA A 741 20.47 33.45 -10.38
CA ALA A 741 20.30 32.01 -10.17
C ALA A 741 20.99 31.52 -8.89
N PRO A 742 20.67 32.10 -7.72
CA PRO A 742 21.31 31.68 -6.49
C PRO A 742 20.93 30.25 -6.14
N LEU A 743 21.89 29.48 -5.64
CA LEU A 743 21.59 28.17 -5.07
C LEU A 743 20.88 28.35 -3.71
N ALA A 744 19.58 28.65 -3.76
CA ALA A 744 18.68 28.93 -2.65
C ALA A 744 17.23 28.55 -3.04
N LEU A 745 16.37 28.41 -2.03
CA LEU A 745 14.92 28.18 -2.18
C LEU A 745 14.11 29.37 -1.64
N PRO A 746 12.82 29.50 -2.01
CA PRO A 746 11.95 30.53 -1.44
C PRO A 746 11.81 30.31 0.07
N VAL A 747 11.95 31.40 0.82
CA VAL A 747 11.84 31.40 2.29
C VAL A 747 10.43 31.74 2.76
N HIS A 748 9.60 32.31 1.88
CA HIS A 748 8.18 32.55 2.08
C HIS A 748 7.38 31.69 1.10
N LEU A 749 6.54 30.81 1.64
CA LEU A 749 5.79 29.86 0.85
C LEU A 749 4.29 30.02 1.10
N TYR A 750 3.52 30.20 0.04
CA TYR A 750 2.07 30.15 0.10
C TYR A 750 1.61 28.82 -0.49
N VAL A 751 0.84 28.05 0.27
CA VAL A 751 0.42 26.70 -0.15
C VAL A 751 -1.09 26.61 -0.12
N THR A 752 -1.67 26.34 -1.29
CA THR A 752 -3.09 26.03 -1.41
C THR A 752 -3.30 24.55 -1.10
N VAL A 753 -3.83 24.26 0.08
CA VAL A 753 -4.07 22.86 0.50
C VAL A 753 -5.29 22.28 -0.20
N THR A 754 -6.33 23.09 -0.37
CA THR A 754 -7.56 22.68 -1.04
C THR A 754 -8.27 23.88 -1.64
N GLU A 755 -9.04 23.65 -2.69
CA GLU A 755 -9.98 24.60 -3.27
C GLU A 755 -11.42 24.33 -2.82
N ARG A 756 -11.61 23.33 -1.94
CA ARG A 756 -12.91 23.01 -1.35
C ARG A 756 -13.23 23.95 -0.22
N CYS A 757 -14.48 24.36 -0.12
CA CYS A 757 -14.95 25.18 0.97
C CYS A 757 -16.29 24.65 1.48
N ASN A 758 -16.47 24.69 2.80
CA ASN A 758 -17.75 24.37 3.45
C ASN A 758 -18.76 25.51 3.37
N LEU A 759 -18.35 26.71 2.94
CA LEU A 759 -19.21 27.87 2.76
C LEU A 759 -19.54 28.17 1.29
N ARG A 760 -20.62 28.92 1.09
CA ARG A 760 -21.08 29.43 -0.21
C ARG A 760 -20.99 30.95 -0.32
N CYS A 761 -19.91 31.54 0.22
CA CYS A 761 -19.72 32.99 0.23
C CYS A 761 -19.94 33.60 -1.16
N ARG A 762 -20.84 34.58 -1.23
CA ARG A 762 -21.27 35.17 -2.51
C ARG A 762 -20.25 36.15 -3.10
N HIS A 763 -19.24 36.53 -2.32
CA HIS A 763 -18.13 37.42 -2.68
C HIS A 763 -16.77 36.71 -2.76
N CYS A 764 -16.75 35.37 -2.76
CA CYS A 764 -15.50 34.59 -2.71
C CYS A 764 -14.56 34.92 -3.88
N ILE A 765 -13.33 35.36 -3.57
CA ILE A 765 -12.31 35.75 -4.56
C ILE A 765 -11.72 34.55 -5.33
N THR A 766 -11.67 33.37 -4.71
CA THR A 766 -11.01 32.17 -5.28
C THR A 766 -11.95 31.26 -6.07
N ALA A 767 -13.24 31.61 -6.12
CA ALA A 767 -14.31 30.77 -6.64
C ALA A 767 -14.44 29.39 -5.96
N ALA A 768 -13.90 29.19 -4.75
CA ALA A 768 -13.96 27.92 -4.02
C ALA A 768 -15.38 27.36 -3.84
N PRO A 769 -16.43 28.16 -3.51
CA PRO A 769 -17.81 27.66 -3.49
C PRO A 769 -18.28 27.06 -4.82
N ARG A 770 -17.96 27.73 -5.92
CA ARG A 770 -18.32 27.28 -7.28
C ARG A 770 -17.59 25.97 -7.59
N ARG A 771 -16.28 25.91 -7.37
CA ARG A 771 -15.44 24.72 -7.59
C ARG A 771 -15.91 23.54 -6.72
N THR A 772 -16.32 23.80 -5.48
CA THR A 772 -16.86 22.77 -4.59
C THR A 772 -18.18 22.20 -5.11
N ARG A 773 -19.13 23.06 -5.49
CA ARG A 773 -20.43 22.66 -6.01
C ARG A 773 -20.33 21.91 -7.34
N GLU A 774 -19.41 22.33 -8.21
CA GLU A 774 -19.19 21.73 -9.53
C GLU A 774 -18.32 20.47 -9.48
N GLY A 775 -17.77 20.12 -8.31
CA GLY A 775 -16.88 18.97 -8.16
C GLY A 775 -15.49 19.16 -8.78
N THR A 776 -15.13 20.39 -9.16
CA THR A 776 -13.84 20.73 -9.81
C THR A 776 -12.76 21.18 -8.83
N ALA A 777 -13.09 21.29 -7.53
CA ALA A 777 -12.14 21.69 -6.50
C ALA A 777 -11.03 20.65 -6.28
N ARG A 778 -9.78 21.09 -6.47
CA ARG A 778 -8.56 20.30 -6.26
C ARG A 778 -8.19 20.26 -4.76
N THR A 779 -7.42 19.26 -4.37
CA THR A 779 -6.87 19.12 -3.01
C THR A 779 -5.50 18.47 -3.11
N LEU A 780 -4.54 19.00 -2.35
CA LEU A 780 -3.17 18.55 -2.29
C LEU A 780 -3.10 17.04 -2.02
N LYS A 781 -2.12 16.37 -2.61
CA LYS A 781 -1.94 14.91 -2.54
C LYS A 781 -0.72 14.55 -1.70
N PRO A 782 -0.66 13.37 -1.05
CA PRO A 782 0.45 12.99 -0.17
C PRO A 782 1.83 13.09 -0.83
N TRP A 783 1.96 12.65 -2.09
CA TRP A 783 3.23 12.73 -2.82
C TRP A 783 3.70 14.18 -3.08
N LEU A 784 2.77 15.14 -3.17
CA LEU A 784 3.12 16.56 -3.27
C LEU A 784 3.59 17.14 -1.94
N VAL A 785 3.15 16.59 -0.81
CA VAL A 785 3.71 16.93 0.51
C VAL A 785 5.17 16.51 0.59
N ASP A 786 5.49 15.32 0.06
CA ASP A 786 6.87 14.84 -0.01
C ASP A 786 7.71 15.71 -0.97
N ALA A 787 7.17 16.07 -2.14
CA ALA A 787 7.83 16.97 -3.09
C ALA A 787 8.09 18.39 -2.52
N LEU A 788 7.26 18.85 -1.58
CA LEU A 788 7.45 20.10 -0.85
C LEU A 788 8.51 20.01 0.26
N GLY A 789 9.09 18.84 0.53
CA GLY A 789 10.02 18.63 1.65
C GLY A 789 11.21 19.60 1.66
N GLU A 790 11.83 19.84 0.50
CA GLU A 790 12.93 20.80 0.38
C GLU A 790 12.46 22.25 0.61
N ALA A 791 11.28 22.60 0.09
CA ALA A 791 10.67 23.91 0.27
C ALA A 791 10.40 24.18 1.75
N PHE A 792 9.82 23.20 2.43
CA PHE A 792 9.56 23.28 3.87
C PHE A 792 10.84 23.35 4.69
N ALA A 793 11.95 22.75 4.24
CA ALA A 793 13.23 22.88 4.93
C ALA A 793 13.75 24.32 4.90
N ALA A 794 13.51 25.08 3.81
CA ALA A 794 13.94 26.47 3.66
C ALA A 794 12.92 27.51 4.19
N ALA A 795 11.63 27.17 4.31
CA ALA A 795 10.56 28.11 4.62
C ALA A 795 10.62 28.67 6.05
N GLU A 796 10.91 29.97 6.17
CA GLU A 796 10.77 30.72 7.41
C GLU A 796 9.34 31.22 7.64
N TYR A 797 8.55 31.32 6.56
CA TYR A 797 7.14 31.67 6.60
C TYR A 797 6.33 30.74 5.69
N VAL A 798 5.21 30.21 6.20
CA VAL A 798 4.24 29.44 5.41
C VAL A 798 2.82 29.99 5.62
N GLY A 799 2.19 30.40 4.52
CA GLY A 799 0.83 30.95 4.50
C GLY A 799 -0.18 30.00 3.87
N PHE A 800 -1.26 29.70 4.59
CA PHE A 800 -2.44 28.97 4.12
C PHE A 800 -3.60 29.96 3.98
N VAL A 801 -3.54 30.80 2.96
CA VAL A 801 -4.42 31.99 2.80
C VAL A 801 -5.23 32.01 1.51
N HIS A 802 -5.06 31.03 0.63
CA HIS A 802 -5.69 31.00 -0.68
C HIS A 802 -6.35 29.64 -0.96
N GLY A 803 -7.15 29.58 -2.03
CA GLY A 803 -8.01 28.44 -2.35
C GLY A 803 -9.31 28.42 -1.57
N GLY A 804 -9.61 27.32 -0.90
CA GLY A 804 -10.81 27.08 -0.10
C GLY A 804 -10.54 27.10 1.40
N GLU A 805 -11.32 26.33 2.17
CA GLU A 805 -11.13 26.19 3.61
C GLU A 805 -10.15 25.03 3.89
N SER A 806 -8.93 25.36 4.30
CA SER A 806 -7.87 24.38 4.57
C SER A 806 -8.31 23.29 5.56
N LEU A 807 -9.15 23.63 6.54
CA LEU A 807 -9.65 22.68 7.53
C LEU A 807 -10.63 21.64 6.97
N THR A 808 -11.12 21.79 5.73
CA THR A 808 -11.91 20.75 5.06
C THR A 808 -11.03 19.61 4.50
N ALA A 809 -9.72 19.83 4.39
CA ALA A 809 -8.81 18.87 3.81
C ALA A 809 -8.25 17.93 4.89
N GLY A 810 -8.57 16.63 4.79
CA GLY A 810 -8.04 15.61 5.71
C GLY A 810 -6.50 15.53 5.74
N ILE A 811 -5.83 15.96 4.66
CA ILE A 811 -4.37 15.99 4.54
C ILE A 811 -3.72 17.19 5.27
N PHE A 812 -4.49 18.21 5.68
CA PHE A 812 -3.91 19.44 6.25
C PHE A 812 -3.04 19.19 7.49
N PRO A 813 -3.41 18.34 8.46
CA PRO A 813 -2.53 17.99 9.57
C PRO A 813 -1.22 17.32 9.13
N GLU A 814 -1.23 16.54 8.06
CA GLU A 814 -0.03 15.88 7.50
C GLU A 814 0.90 16.91 6.86
N VAL A 815 0.35 17.93 6.19
CA VAL A 815 1.11 19.07 5.65
C VAL A 815 1.84 19.80 6.79
N LEU A 816 1.14 20.15 7.86
CA LEU A 816 1.74 20.81 9.02
C LEU A 816 2.82 19.93 9.68
N ALA A 817 2.56 18.63 9.83
CA ALA A 817 3.52 17.70 10.39
C ALA A 817 4.76 17.52 9.49
N ALA A 818 4.60 17.51 8.17
CA ALA A 818 5.71 17.48 7.22
C ALA A 818 6.55 18.76 7.31
N LEU A 819 5.91 19.92 7.42
CA LEU A 819 6.59 21.19 7.65
C LEU A 819 7.42 21.16 8.95
N GLN A 820 6.83 20.74 10.07
CA GLN A 820 7.55 20.62 11.34
C GLN A 820 8.75 19.67 11.24
N ARG A 821 8.58 18.50 10.59
CA ARG A 821 9.68 17.54 10.38
C ARG A 821 10.80 18.14 9.54
N ALA A 822 10.47 18.84 8.45
CA ALA A 822 11.45 19.46 7.57
C ALA A 822 12.22 20.61 8.26
N ARG A 823 11.54 21.36 9.14
CA ARG A 823 12.13 22.48 9.90
C ARG A 823 12.99 22.06 11.08
N GLN A 824 12.86 20.83 11.59
CA GLN A 824 13.71 20.28 12.66
C GLN A 824 13.83 21.21 13.89
N GLY A 825 12.72 21.85 14.28
CA GLY A 825 12.68 22.77 15.43
C GLY A 825 13.19 24.19 15.15
N GLN A 826 13.58 24.52 13.92
CA GLN A 826 13.87 25.90 13.54
C GLN A 826 12.61 26.78 13.61
N PRO A 827 12.73 28.06 14.00
CA PRO A 827 11.61 28.99 14.00
C PRO A 827 11.00 29.11 12.61
N THR A 828 9.68 28.98 12.53
CA THR A 828 8.88 29.20 11.31
C THR A 828 7.57 29.86 11.71
N ASP A 829 7.25 30.97 11.06
CA ASP A 829 5.97 31.65 11.22
C ASP A 829 4.97 30.96 10.27
N VAL A 830 3.96 30.29 10.84
CA VAL A 830 2.88 29.64 10.08
C VAL A 830 1.59 30.43 10.27
N HIS A 831 0.98 30.87 9.16
CA HIS A 831 -0.23 31.69 9.15
C HIS A 831 -1.38 30.95 8.45
N LEU A 832 -2.52 30.85 9.14
CA LEU A 832 -3.75 30.22 8.65
C LEU A 832 -4.87 31.24 8.54
N LEU A 833 -5.46 31.40 7.35
CA LEU A 833 -6.73 32.10 7.18
C LEU A 833 -7.86 31.07 7.13
N THR A 834 -8.89 31.26 7.95
CA THR A 834 -10.05 30.37 8.02
C THR A 834 -11.35 31.15 7.97
N ASN A 835 -12.39 30.53 7.44
CA ASN A 835 -13.75 31.05 7.57
C ASN A 835 -14.34 30.88 8.98
N GLY A 836 -13.67 30.12 9.86
CA GLY A 836 -13.98 30.01 11.28
C GLY A 836 -14.99 28.93 11.67
N MET A 837 -15.66 28.28 10.71
CA MET A 837 -16.70 27.29 11.03
C MET A 837 -16.17 25.93 11.51
N LEU A 838 -14.93 25.58 11.16
CA LEU A 838 -14.35 24.27 11.46
C LEU A 838 -13.25 24.31 12.53
N LEU A 839 -12.95 25.49 13.09
CA LEU A 839 -11.87 25.69 14.06
C LEU A 839 -12.39 25.63 15.50
N ASP A 840 -12.98 24.50 15.88
CA ASP A 840 -13.39 24.26 17.27
C ASP A 840 -12.19 24.16 18.23
N GLY A 841 -12.46 24.15 19.53
CA GLY A 841 -11.40 24.11 20.55
C GLY A 841 -10.46 22.89 20.47
N ALA A 842 -10.94 21.74 19.95
CA ALA A 842 -10.10 20.57 19.76
C ALA A 842 -9.15 20.74 18.57
N THR A 843 -9.68 21.25 17.46
CA THR A 843 -8.94 21.57 16.24
C THR A 843 -7.93 22.68 16.50
N ALA A 844 -8.30 23.73 17.26
CA ALA A 844 -7.41 24.80 17.68
C ALA A 844 -6.18 24.26 18.44
N ARG A 845 -6.39 23.40 19.45
CA ARG A 845 -5.27 22.75 20.17
C ARG A 845 -4.39 21.92 19.24
N ARG A 846 -4.99 21.21 18.28
CA ARG A 846 -4.25 20.38 17.32
C ARG A 846 -3.38 21.22 16.40
N ILE A 847 -3.90 22.30 15.81
CA ILE A 847 -3.10 23.14 14.89
C ILE A 847 -2.01 23.92 15.63
N ILE A 848 -2.25 24.33 16.89
CA ILE A 848 -1.24 24.95 17.75
C ILE A 848 -0.09 23.98 18.01
N ALA A 849 -0.41 22.73 18.38
CA ALA A 849 0.60 21.68 18.58
C ALA A 849 1.40 21.39 17.29
N LEU A 850 0.76 21.54 16.13
CA LEU A 850 1.38 21.39 14.81
C LEU A 850 2.07 22.67 14.30
N GLY A 851 2.25 23.68 15.15
CA GLY A 851 3.13 24.82 14.89
C GLY A 851 2.48 26.01 14.20
N VAL A 852 1.15 26.12 14.19
CA VAL A 852 0.47 27.35 13.71
C VAL A 852 0.73 28.51 14.68
N THR A 853 1.24 29.64 14.16
CA THR A 853 1.69 30.81 14.94
C THR A 853 0.84 32.07 14.74
N SER A 854 -0.02 32.07 13.72
CA SER A 854 -0.98 33.13 13.45
C SER A 854 -2.25 32.54 12.80
N VAL A 855 -3.42 32.95 13.28
CA VAL A 855 -4.73 32.58 12.72
C VAL A 855 -5.56 33.84 12.48
N ALA A 856 -6.15 33.90 11.29
CA ALA A 856 -7.08 34.93 10.88
C ALA A 856 -8.48 34.34 10.68
N PHE A 857 -9.47 34.88 11.39
CA PHE A 857 -10.88 34.57 11.17
C PHE A 857 -11.48 35.58 10.22
N SER A 858 -11.99 35.13 9.08
CA SER A 858 -12.77 36.01 8.22
C SER A 858 -14.13 36.31 8.87
N LEU A 859 -14.49 37.59 8.98
CA LEU A 859 -15.82 38.07 9.38
C LEU A 859 -16.12 39.33 8.58
N ASP A 860 -17.25 39.35 7.85
CA ASP A 860 -17.59 40.44 6.94
C ASP A 860 -18.78 41.28 7.45
N GLY A 861 -18.96 41.31 8.78
CA GLY A 861 -19.97 42.08 9.50
C GLY A 861 -19.84 41.89 11.02
N ALA A 862 -20.35 42.84 11.79
CA ALA A 862 -20.40 42.78 13.26
C ALA A 862 -21.65 42.04 13.78
N THR A 863 -22.60 41.76 12.90
CA THR A 863 -23.87 41.09 13.22
C THR A 863 -24.07 39.82 12.41
N ALA A 864 -24.89 38.89 12.94
CA ALA A 864 -25.28 37.68 12.22
C ALA A 864 -26.04 37.99 10.92
N SER A 865 -26.89 39.03 10.92
CA SER A 865 -27.63 39.45 9.73
C SER A 865 -26.73 39.84 8.57
N THR A 866 -25.61 40.52 8.85
CA THR A 866 -24.72 41.03 7.82
C THR A 866 -23.69 39.98 7.40
N ASN A 867 -23.02 39.34 8.36
CA ASN A 867 -22.01 38.33 8.08
C ASN A 867 -22.61 37.10 7.37
N ASP A 868 -23.71 36.53 7.88
CA ASP A 868 -24.24 35.27 7.35
C ASP A 868 -24.94 35.47 5.99
N ALA A 869 -25.38 36.70 5.68
CA ALA A 869 -25.90 37.07 4.37
C ALA A 869 -24.81 37.13 3.29
N LEU A 870 -23.61 37.60 3.63
CA LEU A 870 -22.46 37.61 2.72
C LEU A 870 -21.81 36.23 2.62
N ARG A 871 -21.76 35.50 3.75
CA ARG A 871 -21.09 34.21 3.91
C ARG A 871 -22.09 33.08 4.07
N GLU A 872 -22.85 32.82 3.01
CA GLU A 872 -23.92 31.82 3.00
C GLU A 872 -23.44 30.44 3.49
N GLY A 873 -24.18 29.85 4.44
CA GLY A 873 -23.81 28.61 5.12
C GLY A 873 -22.91 28.80 6.35
N GLY A 874 -22.46 30.02 6.61
CA GLY A 874 -21.78 30.42 7.84
C GLY A 874 -22.75 30.65 8.99
N SER A 875 -22.20 30.70 10.20
CA SER A 875 -22.95 31.06 11.40
C SER A 875 -22.08 31.97 12.26
N PHE A 876 -22.42 33.25 12.32
CA PHE A 876 -21.71 34.23 13.11
C PHE A 876 -21.54 33.78 14.58
N PRO A 877 -22.58 33.35 15.32
CA PRO A 877 -22.42 32.88 16.70
C PRO A 877 -21.42 31.71 16.85
N THR A 878 -21.40 30.79 15.89
CA THR A 878 -20.44 29.68 15.87
C THR A 878 -19.02 30.18 15.68
N ILE A 879 -18.78 31.07 14.72
CA ILE A 879 -17.47 31.67 14.49
C ILE A 879 -16.98 32.39 15.75
N ILE A 880 -17.83 33.22 16.37
CA ILE A 880 -17.52 33.91 17.63
C ILE A 880 -17.17 32.93 18.76
N THR A 881 -17.88 31.80 18.85
CA THR A 881 -17.56 30.73 19.81
C THR A 881 -16.18 30.14 19.55
N HIS A 882 -15.87 29.81 18.30
CA HIS A 882 -14.57 29.27 17.90
C HIS A 882 -13.41 30.25 18.09
N VAL A 883 -13.63 31.56 17.92
CA VAL A 883 -12.62 32.58 18.30
C VAL A 883 -12.32 32.49 19.80
N ARG A 884 -13.36 32.45 20.65
CA ARG A 884 -13.18 32.33 22.11
C ARG A 884 -12.47 31.04 22.51
N GLU A 885 -12.82 29.92 21.89
CA GLU A 885 -12.19 28.62 22.14
C GLU A 885 -10.72 28.60 21.68
N THR A 886 -10.40 29.23 20.55
CA THR A 886 -9.03 29.37 20.06
C THR A 886 -8.18 30.21 21.01
N LEU A 887 -8.72 31.33 21.50
CA LEU A 887 -8.06 32.17 22.51
C LEU A 887 -7.89 31.44 23.86
N ALA A 888 -8.87 30.61 24.25
CA ALA A 888 -8.75 29.77 25.43
C ALA A 888 -7.68 28.68 25.25
N ALA A 889 -7.61 28.04 24.09
CA ALA A 889 -6.59 27.06 23.75
C ALA A 889 -5.18 27.68 23.78
N ARG A 890 -5.02 28.87 23.20
CA ARG A 890 -3.77 29.66 23.28
C ARG A 890 -3.32 29.86 24.72
N ARG A 891 -4.22 30.35 25.59
CA ARG A 891 -3.92 30.60 27.01
C ARG A 891 -3.58 29.31 27.75
N ALA A 892 -4.33 28.23 27.53
CA ALA A 892 -4.12 26.95 28.19
C ALA A 892 -2.77 26.31 27.82
N LEU A 893 -2.31 26.51 26.58
CA LEU A 893 -1.06 25.95 26.08
C LEU A 893 0.14 26.90 26.26
N GLY A 894 -0.07 28.15 26.68
CA GLY A 894 1.00 29.16 26.73
C GLY A 894 1.63 29.44 25.35
N ALA A 895 0.85 29.29 24.28
CA ALA A 895 1.36 29.33 22.91
C ALA A 895 1.56 30.76 22.38
N ASP A 896 2.63 30.98 21.61
CA ASP A 896 2.84 32.20 20.82
C ASP A 896 1.97 32.18 19.55
N LEU A 897 0.65 32.29 19.75
CA LEU A 897 -0.36 32.34 18.69
C LEU A 897 -0.97 33.74 18.61
N ARG A 898 -0.84 34.39 17.44
CA ARG A 898 -1.61 35.59 17.12
C ARG A 898 -2.98 35.21 16.56
N VAL A 899 -4.04 35.80 17.08
CA VAL A 899 -5.42 35.56 16.66
C VAL A 899 -5.99 36.90 16.23
N GLY A 900 -6.50 36.98 15.00
CA GLY A 900 -7.10 38.20 14.49
C GLY A 900 -8.34 37.96 13.64
N ILE A 901 -8.97 39.07 13.27
CA ILE A 901 -10.14 39.11 12.39
C ILE A 901 -9.74 39.79 11.08
N SER A 902 -10.10 39.19 9.95
CA SER A 902 -10.00 39.81 8.61
C SER A 902 -11.41 40.14 8.12
N THR A 903 -11.65 41.38 7.75
CA THR A 903 -12.92 41.83 7.16
C THR A 903 -12.67 42.50 5.83
N VAL A 904 -13.57 42.28 4.88
CA VAL A 904 -13.60 43.05 3.64
C VAL A 904 -14.61 44.18 3.76
N VAL A 905 -14.23 45.39 3.36
CA VAL A 905 -15.16 46.53 3.33
C VAL A 905 -16.20 46.31 2.23
N SER A 906 -17.47 46.38 2.61
CA SER A 906 -18.61 46.23 1.71
C SER A 906 -19.65 47.32 1.92
N ARG A 907 -20.47 47.60 0.91
CA ARG A 907 -21.61 48.52 1.00
C ARG A 907 -22.56 48.15 2.14
N SER A 908 -22.80 46.85 2.33
CA SER A 908 -23.70 46.33 3.35
C SER A 908 -23.12 46.37 4.77
N ALA A 909 -21.79 46.29 4.93
CA ALA A 909 -21.15 46.21 6.25
C ALA A 909 -20.37 47.47 6.68
N VAL A 910 -20.16 48.46 5.80
CA VAL A 910 -19.29 49.62 6.09
C VAL A 910 -19.70 50.37 7.36
N ARG A 911 -21.00 50.46 7.65
CA ARG A 911 -21.51 51.14 8.86
C ARG A 911 -21.29 50.33 10.15
N GLU A 912 -21.02 49.03 10.04
CA GLU A 912 -20.76 48.13 11.18
C GLU A 912 -19.28 48.07 11.57
N LEU A 913 -18.36 48.71 10.81
CA LEU A 913 -16.93 48.66 11.12
C LEU A 913 -16.59 49.06 12.58
N PRO A 914 -17.15 50.14 13.16
CA PRO A 914 -16.89 50.48 14.56
C PRO A 914 -17.38 49.42 15.55
N ASP A 915 -18.53 48.78 15.25
CA ASP A 915 -19.07 47.69 16.07
C ASP A 915 -18.21 46.43 15.97
N LEU A 916 -17.65 46.14 14.79
CA LEU A 916 -16.69 45.06 14.62
C LEU A 916 -15.39 45.33 15.41
N GLY A 917 -14.97 46.60 15.48
CA GLY A 917 -13.86 47.03 16.34
C GLY A 917 -14.15 46.75 17.83
N ARG A 918 -15.34 47.11 18.32
CA ARG A 918 -15.77 46.81 19.70
C ARG A 918 -15.84 45.30 19.95
N LEU A 919 -16.38 44.54 19.01
CA LEU A 919 -16.43 43.08 19.10
C LEU A 919 -15.02 42.46 19.17
N ALA A 920 -14.08 42.95 18.36
CA ALA A 920 -12.69 42.50 18.41
C ALA A 920 -12.07 42.75 19.80
N MET A 921 -12.33 43.92 20.40
CA MET A 921 -11.92 44.23 21.77
C MET A 921 -12.55 43.29 22.80
N ASP A 922 -13.86 43.08 22.72
CA ASP A 922 -14.60 42.23 23.65
C ASP A 922 -14.16 40.76 23.59
N LEU A 923 -13.77 40.30 22.41
CA LEU A 923 -13.20 38.96 22.22
C LEU A 923 -11.77 38.86 22.76
N GLY A 924 -11.01 39.96 22.75
CA GLY A 924 -9.59 39.99 23.08
C GLY A 924 -8.73 39.36 21.98
N VAL A 925 -9.06 39.61 20.71
CA VAL A 925 -8.18 39.30 19.57
C VAL A 925 -7.03 40.31 19.52
N ASP A 926 -5.94 39.96 18.84
CA ASP A 926 -4.72 40.76 18.83
C ASP A 926 -4.73 41.82 17.72
N TRP A 927 -5.45 41.58 16.63
CA TRP A 927 -5.49 42.49 15.48
C TRP A 927 -6.80 42.38 14.67
N LEU A 928 -7.15 43.47 13.99
CA LEU A 928 -8.27 43.58 13.06
C LEU A 928 -7.75 44.12 11.73
N LYS A 929 -7.89 43.33 10.66
CA LYS A 929 -7.50 43.72 9.30
C LYS A 929 -8.73 44.12 8.50
N VAL A 930 -8.65 45.27 7.84
CA VAL A 930 -9.68 45.81 6.97
C VAL A 930 -9.15 45.84 5.54
N GLU A 931 -9.79 45.09 4.65
CA GLU A 931 -9.32 44.84 3.28
C GLU A 931 -10.28 45.42 2.24
N GLU A 932 -9.75 45.70 1.05
CA GLU A 932 -10.57 46.07 -0.12
C GLU A 932 -11.32 44.84 -0.68
N MET A 933 -12.54 45.08 -1.17
CA MET A 933 -13.28 44.05 -1.89
C MET A 933 -12.74 43.86 -3.31
N VAL A 934 -12.48 42.62 -3.70
CA VAL A 934 -12.13 42.32 -5.10
C VAL A 934 -13.42 42.00 -5.87
N PRO A 935 -13.69 42.67 -7.02
CA PRO A 935 -14.92 42.49 -7.79
C PRO A 935 -14.91 41.18 -8.61
N SER A 936 -14.70 40.03 -7.96
CA SER A 936 -14.60 38.70 -8.57
C SER A 936 -15.96 38.09 -8.95
N THR A 937 -17.06 38.64 -8.43
CA THR A 937 -18.43 38.16 -8.64
C THR A 937 -19.38 39.36 -8.82
N PRO A 938 -20.58 39.16 -9.41
CA PRO A 938 -21.56 40.24 -9.52
C PRO A 938 -21.95 40.86 -8.18
N LEU A 939 -22.03 40.06 -7.11
CA LEU A 939 -22.29 40.61 -5.77
C LEU A 939 -21.09 41.41 -5.27
N ALA A 940 -19.87 40.87 -5.38
CA ALA A 940 -18.68 41.60 -4.93
C ALA A 940 -18.50 42.93 -5.68
N ALA A 941 -18.81 42.98 -6.98
CA ALA A 941 -18.79 44.22 -7.75
C ALA A 941 -19.87 45.23 -7.28
N HIS A 942 -21.03 44.76 -6.83
CA HIS A 942 -22.09 45.62 -6.28
C HIS A 942 -21.74 46.17 -4.88
N GLU A 943 -21.14 45.30 -4.06
CA GLU A 943 -20.72 45.58 -2.69
C GLU A 943 -19.43 46.42 -2.62
N LEU A 944 -18.65 46.48 -3.69
CA LEU A 944 -17.41 47.27 -3.78
C LEU A 944 -17.66 48.75 -3.45
N LEU A 945 -16.87 49.26 -2.51
CA LEU A 945 -16.73 50.68 -2.21
C LEU A 945 -15.30 51.11 -2.52
N SER A 946 -15.13 52.30 -3.13
CA SER A 946 -13.80 52.87 -3.30
C SER A 946 -13.13 53.05 -1.93
N PRO A 947 -11.83 52.71 -1.78
CA PRO A 947 -11.08 52.88 -0.54
C PRO A 947 -11.23 54.27 0.11
N HIS A 948 -11.33 55.31 -0.70
CA HIS A 948 -11.43 56.71 -0.28
C HIS A 948 -12.85 57.30 -0.39
N ALA A 949 -13.88 56.47 -0.53
CA ALA A 949 -15.25 56.96 -0.54
C ALA A 949 -15.60 57.61 0.83
N PRO A 950 -16.39 58.71 0.86
CA PRO A 950 -16.69 59.41 2.11
C PRO A 950 -17.24 58.50 3.22
N ALA A 951 -18.12 57.56 2.88
CA ALA A 951 -18.68 56.60 3.83
C ALA A 951 -17.65 55.62 4.40
N VAL A 952 -16.60 55.28 3.64
CA VAL A 952 -15.52 54.38 4.10
C VAL A 952 -14.58 55.15 5.02
N GLU A 953 -14.19 56.38 4.65
CA GLU A 953 -13.35 57.23 5.51
C GLU A 953 -14.06 57.57 6.84
N GLU A 954 -15.35 57.90 6.80
CA GLU A 954 -16.17 58.12 8.01
C GLU A 954 -16.20 56.86 8.91
N ALA A 955 -16.43 55.69 8.33
CA ALA A 955 -16.46 54.43 9.07
C ALA A 955 -15.09 54.04 9.63
N MET A 956 -14.01 54.30 8.90
CA MET A 956 -12.65 54.03 9.35
C MET A 956 -12.21 54.98 10.46
N GLU A 957 -12.60 56.24 10.41
CA GLU A 957 -12.37 57.18 11.50
C GLU A 957 -13.13 56.76 12.76
N ALA A 958 -14.41 56.38 12.61
CA ALA A 958 -15.20 55.85 13.72
C ALA A 958 -14.64 54.52 14.28
N LEU A 959 -14.05 53.66 13.43
CA LEU A 959 -13.33 52.46 13.85
C LEU A 959 -12.06 52.80 14.64
N ARG A 960 -11.24 53.74 14.15
CA ARG A 960 -10.05 54.21 14.88
C ARG A 960 -10.42 54.80 16.23
N GLU A 961 -11.52 55.54 16.31
CA GLU A 961 -12.06 56.04 17.57
C GLU A 961 -12.48 54.90 18.50
N ALA A 962 -13.21 53.91 17.98
CA ALA A 962 -13.67 52.76 18.76
C ALA A 962 -12.49 51.94 19.33
N LEU A 963 -11.39 51.84 18.58
CA LEU A 963 -10.17 51.15 19.00
C LEU A 963 -9.19 52.06 19.77
N ARG A 964 -9.53 53.32 20.05
CA ARG A 964 -8.61 54.24 20.74
C ARG A 964 -8.27 53.71 22.14
N GLY A 965 -6.97 53.51 22.39
CA GLY A 965 -6.47 52.96 23.66
C GLY A 965 -6.63 51.43 23.81
N SER A 966 -7.13 50.75 22.78
CA SER A 966 -7.23 49.29 22.70
C SER A 966 -5.87 48.65 22.40
N PRO A 967 -5.60 47.42 22.89
CA PRO A 967 -4.45 46.62 22.45
C PRO A 967 -4.62 46.02 21.04
N VAL A 968 -5.82 46.09 20.44
CA VAL A 968 -6.08 45.53 19.10
C VAL A 968 -5.36 46.37 18.04
N VAL A 969 -4.46 45.74 17.29
CA VAL A 969 -3.74 46.38 16.18
C VAL A 969 -4.64 46.46 14.94
N LEU A 970 -4.94 47.67 14.49
CA LEU A 970 -5.67 47.91 13.25
C LEU A 970 -4.73 47.83 12.04
N VAL A 971 -5.08 47.01 11.06
CA VAL A 971 -4.31 46.80 9.82
C VAL A 971 -5.15 47.27 8.63
N ASP A 972 -4.83 48.44 8.06
CA ASP A 972 -5.58 49.06 6.96
C ASP A 972 -5.00 48.67 5.58
N HIS A 973 -5.64 47.69 4.92
CA HIS A 973 -5.28 47.17 3.59
C HIS A 973 -6.16 47.74 2.46
N ARG A 974 -6.94 48.80 2.71
CA ARG A 974 -7.81 49.38 1.66
C ARG A 974 -7.01 50.05 0.54
N ALA A 975 -5.90 50.70 0.88
CA ALA A 975 -5.00 51.38 -0.04
C ALA A 975 -3.57 51.37 0.51
N PRO A 976 -2.92 50.19 0.60
CA PRO A 976 -1.67 50.04 1.32
C PRO A 976 -0.56 50.87 0.66
N PRO A 977 0.24 51.62 1.45
CA PRO A 977 1.31 52.43 0.90
C PRO A 977 2.35 51.55 0.20
N THR A 978 2.73 51.93 -1.03
CA THR A 978 3.75 51.22 -1.81
C THR A 978 5.15 51.60 -1.30
N GLY A 979 5.99 50.58 -1.13
CA GLY A 979 7.36 50.76 -0.66
C GLY A 979 7.87 49.55 0.13
N CYS A 980 9.19 49.45 0.24
CA CYS A 980 9.85 48.43 1.06
C CYS A 980 10.00 48.92 2.50
N ALA A 981 10.11 48.01 3.47
CA ALA A 981 10.30 48.33 4.89
C ALA A 981 11.49 49.28 5.15
N CYS A 982 12.55 49.24 4.35
CA CYS A 982 13.69 50.15 4.49
C CYS A 982 13.37 51.62 4.21
N GLU A 983 12.30 51.92 3.46
CA GLU A 983 11.82 53.29 3.21
C GLU A 983 10.98 53.84 4.37
N ALA A 984 10.52 52.98 5.28
CA ALA A 984 9.67 53.34 6.40
C ALA A 984 10.31 54.38 7.34
N ARG A 985 11.65 54.43 7.42
CA ARG A 985 12.38 55.39 8.26
C ARG A 985 12.05 56.85 7.92
N THR A 986 11.77 57.14 6.66
CA THR A 986 11.47 58.50 6.16
C THR A 986 10.01 58.67 5.76
N ARG A 987 9.17 57.64 5.95
CA ARG A 987 7.76 57.59 5.52
C ARG A 987 6.89 57.05 6.66
N PRO A 988 6.42 57.90 7.58
CA PRO A 988 5.68 57.48 8.78
C PRO A 988 4.44 56.63 8.48
N GLU A 989 3.73 56.94 7.40
CA GLU A 989 2.55 56.20 6.95
C GLU A 989 2.89 54.77 6.51
N LEU A 990 4.00 54.60 5.79
CA LEU A 990 4.51 53.28 5.38
C LEU A 990 5.03 52.49 6.59
N ARG A 991 5.66 53.18 7.55
CA ARG A 991 6.13 52.57 8.81
C ARG A 991 4.98 51.99 9.61
N ALA A 992 3.96 52.81 9.88
CA ALA A 992 2.79 52.38 10.64
C ALA A 992 2.09 51.18 9.99
N PHE A 993 1.91 51.22 8.66
CA PHE A 993 1.33 50.11 7.92
C PHE A 993 2.17 48.83 8.03
N ARG A 994 3.49 48.90 7.81
CA ARG A 994 4.37 47.72 7.85
C ARG A 994 4.48 47.12 9.25
N GLU A 995 4.58 47.95 10.29
CA GLU A 995 4.59 47.49 11.68
C GLU A 995 3.29 46.74 12.02
N ALA A 996 2.13 47.25 11.58
CA ALA A 996 0.84 46.61 11.79
C ALA A 996 0.66 45.31 10.97
N ASP A 997 1.06 45.32 9.70
CA ASP A 997 0.92 44.16 8.81
C ASP A 997 1.86 43.00 9.21
N ASP A 998 3.10 43.30 9.57
CA ASP A 998 4.04 42.33 10.11
C ASP A 998 3.62 41.82 11.50
N TYR A 999 2.93 42.65 12.28
CA TYR A 999 2.29 42.20 13.51
C TYR A 999 1.17 41.19 13.23
N ALA A 1000 0.28 41.43 12.27
CA ALA A 1000 -0.81 40.49 12.00
C ALA A 1000 -0.32 39.19 11.35
N ASN A 1001 0.42 39.31 10.24
CA ASN A 1001 0.72 38.17 9.37
C ASN A 1001 2.03 37.48 9.75
N ARG A 1002 2.94 38.15 10.50
CA ARG A 1002 4.32 37.67 10.78
C ARG A 1002 5.21 37.52 9.54
N ALA A 1003 4.73 37.99 8.37
CA ALA A 1003 5.37 37.76 7.08
C ALA A 1003 6.67 38.55 6.87
N ARG A 1004 6.87 39.74 7.46
CA ARG A 1004 8.12 40.53 7.34
C ARG A 1004 8.49 40.82 5.89
N PHE A 1005 7.52 41.37 5.18
CA PHE A 1005 7.51 41.39 3.72
C PHE A 1005 8.48 42.41 3.12
N ASN A 1006 9.28 41.99 2.14
CA ASN A 1006 10.22 42.85 1.42
C ASN A 1006 9.90 42.87 -0.08
N THR A 1007 9.11 43.87 -0.50
CA THR A 1007 8.62 44.03 -1.88
C THR A 1007 9.72 43.94 -2.94
N CYS A 1008 10.89 44.51 -2.68
CA CYS A 1008 11.99 44.50 -3.65
C CYS A 1008 12.67 43.14 -3.83
N ARG A 1009 12.48 42.17 -2.92
CA ARG A 1009 13.15 40.86 -2.92
C ARG A 1009 12.22 39.68 -3.21
N MET A 1010 10.94 39.94 -3.51
CA MET A 1010 9.95 38.87 -3.67
C MET A 1010 10.37 37.80 -4.70
N ALA A 1011 10.97 38.20 -5.81
CA ALA A 1011 11.47 37.27 -6.84
C ALA A 1011 12.63 36.37 -6.36
N TRP A 1012 13.24 36.65 -5.21
CA TRP A 1012 14.26 35.80 -4.58
C TRP A 1012 13.74 35.06 -3.35
N GLU A 1013 12.64 35.51 -2.74
CA GLU A 1013 12.20 35.03 -1.43
C GLU A 1013 10.83 34.33 -1.42
N GLN A 1014 9.96 34.51 -2.42
CA GLN A 1014 8.54 34.16 -2.30
C GLN A 1014 7.96 33.34 -3.46
N ALA A 1015 7.31 32.23 -3.14
CA ALA A 1015 6.58 31.38 -4.09
C ALA A 1015 5.19 30.99 -3.58
N ALA A 1016 4.29 30.72 -4.51
CA ALA A 1016 2.97 30.15 -4.25
C ALA A 1016 2.81 28.81 -4.96
N VAL A 1017 2.12 27.86 -4.31
CA VAL A 1017 1.95 26.49 -4.81
C VAL A 1017 0.48 26.10 -4.79
N ASP A 1018 -0.01 25.66 -5.94
CA ASP A 1018 -1.36 25.17 -6.14
C ASP A 1018 -1.52 23.70 -5.69
N PRO A 1019 -2.76 23.20 -5.50
CA PRO A 1019 -2.98 21.84 -4.99
C PRO A 1019 -2.48 20.72 -5.91
N ASP A 1020 -2.21 21.02 -7.19
CA ASP A 1020 -1.67 20.07 -8.17
C ASP A 1020 -0.15 20.19 -8.38
N GLY A 1021 0.52 20.98 -7.53
CA GLY A 1021 1.97 21.17 -7.58
C GLY A 1021 2.42 22.28 -8.54
N THR A 1022 1.50 23.02 -9.17
CA THR A 1022 1.87 24.17 -10.00
C THR A 1022 2.47 25.27 -9.13
N VAL A 1023 3.64 25.77 -9.55
CA VAL A 1023 4.40 26.79 -8.82
C VAL A 1023 4.26 28.12 -9.52
N HIS A 1024 3.86 29.14 -8.75
CA HIS A 1024 3.80 30.53 -9.17
C HIS A 1024 4.85 31.35 -8.43
N PRO A 1025 5.54 32.28 -9.10
CA PRO A 1025 6.46 33.18 -8.42
C PRO A 1025 5.66 34.28 -7.73
N ILE A 1026 6.11 34.77 -6.57
CA ILE A 1026 5.52 35.94 -5.91
C ILE A 1026 4.10 35.66 -5.38
N ASP A 1027 3.09 35.50 -6.23
CA ASP A 1027 1.69 35.28 -5.85
C ASP A 1027 0.95 34.43 -6.90
N TYR A 1028 -0.33 34.14 -6.67
CA TYR A 1028 -1.15 33.31 -7.56
C TYR A 1028 -1.55 34.00 -8.87
N ASP A 1029 -1.39 35.32 -8.98
CA ASP A 1029 -1.74 36.08 -10.19
C ASP A 1029 -0.60 36.06 -11.22
N HIS A 1030 0.62 35.74 -10.80
CA HIS A 1030 1.74 35.57 -11.71
C HIS A 1030 1.60 34.27 -12.53
N PRO A 1031 2.07 34.24 -13.79
CA PRO A 1031 2.08 33.01 -14.58
C PRO A 1031 2.86 31.88 -13.91
N PRO A 1032 2.42 30.62 -14.06
CA PRO A 1032 3.19 29.47 -13.57
C PRO A 1032 4.62 29.44 -14.12
N VAL A 1033 5.57 29.06 -13.26
CA VAL A 1033 6.99 28.92 -13.63
C VAL A 1033 7.46 27.46 -13.67
N GLY A 1034 6.64 26.51 -13.19
CA GLY A 1034 6.93 25.08 -13.22
C GLY A 1034 5.90 24.26 -12.45
N ASN A 1035 6.12 22.94 -12.36
CA ASN A 1035 5.28 22.01 -11.60
C ASN A 1035 6.11 20.96 -10.85
N LEU A 1036 5.81 20.77 -9.56
CA LEU A 1036 6.53 19.88 -8.65
C LEU A 1036 6.46 18.38 -9.01
N LEU A 1037 5.56 17.98 -9.91
CA LEU A 1037 5.48 16.61 -10.42
C LEU A 1037 6.48 16.34 -11.55
N GLN A 1038 7.04 17.39 -12.14
CA GLN A 1038 7.93 17.30 -13.29
C GLN A 1038 9.38 17.61 -12.92
N GLN A 1039 9.58 18.53 -11.96
CA GLN A 1039 10.88 19.05 -11.58
C GLN A 1039 10.91 19.34 -10.07
N SER A 1040 12.10 19.31 -9.48
CA SER A 1040 12.29 19.75 -8.10
C SER A 1040 12.02 21.26 -7.96
N LEU A 1041 11.64 21.71 -6.76
CA LEU A 1041 11.46 23.15 -6.54
C LEU A 1041 12.77 23.92 -6.76
N LEU A 1042 13.92 23.33 -6.44
CA LEU A 1042 15.21 23.98 -6.63
C LEU A 1042 15.50 24.28 -8.11
N GLU A 1043 15.16 23.35 -9.00
CA GLU A 1043 15.26 23.54 -10.45
C GLU A 1043 14.30 24.60 -10.94
N ILE A 1044 13.01 24.53 -10.56
CA ILE A 1044 11.99 25.51 -10.94
C ILE A 1044 12.39 26.92 -10.49
N TRP A 1045 12.83 27.03 -9.23
CA TRP A 1045 13.14 28.31 -8.60
C TRP A 1045 14.39 28.98 -9.17
N ASN A 1046 15.29 28.21 -9.78
CA ASN A 1046 16.53 28.72 -10.37
C ASN A 1046 16.59 28.58 -11.90
N GLY A 1047 15.50 28.15 -12.51
CA GLY A 1047 15.33 28.06 -13.95
C GLY A 1047 15.17 29.42 -14.64
N GLU A 1048 15.14 29.39 -15.96
CA GLU A 1048 15.17 30.59 -16.82
C GLU A 1048 14.02 31.57 -16.55
N ALA A 1049 12.82 31.07 -16.27
CA ALA A 1049 11.65 31.92 -15.99
C ALA A 1049 11.86 32.79 -14.75
N MET A 1050 12.45 32.23 -13.69
CA MET A 1050 12.79 32.96 -12.48
C MET A 1050 13.94 33.93 -12.69
N GLN A 1051 14.96 33.54 -13.47
CA GLN A 1051 16.07 34.42 -13.82
C GLN A 1051 15.58 35.66 -14.60
N ALA A 1052 14.65 35.48 -15.55
CA ALA A 1052 14.04 36.57 -16.30
C ALA A 1052 13.24 37.53 -15.40
N LEU A 1053 12.45 36.98 -14.46
CA LEU A 1053 11.70 37.77 -13.48
C LEU A 1053 12.63 38.58 -12.57
N ARG A 1054 13.71 37.96 -12.08
CA ARG A 1054 14.74 38.62 -11.25
C ARG A 1054 15.46 39.72 -12.03
N ALA A 1055 15.78 39.48 -13.31
CA ALA A 1055 16.40 40.49 -14.16
C ALA A 1055 15.49 41.73 -14.34
N ASP A 1056 14.17 41.53 -14.47
CA ASP A 1056 13.21 42.64 -14.50
C ASP A 1056 13.12 43.37 -13.16
N ALA A 1057 13.08 42.63 -12.05
CA ALA A 1057 13.08 43.22 -10.72
C ALA A 1057 14.33 44.09 -10.45
N LEU A 1058 15.51 43.64 -10.90
CA LEU A 1058 16.76 44.40 -10.76
C LEU A 1058 16.75 45.71 -11.55
N ARG A 1059 16.05 45.80 -12.69
CA ARG A 1059 15.91 47.06 -13.44
C ARG A 1059 15.15 48.13 -12.65
N ARG A 1060 14.27 47.71 -11.74
CA ARG A 1060 13.44 48.61 -10.92
C ARG A 1060 14.13 49.06 -9.62
N VAL A 1061 15.24 48.43 -9.23
CA VAL A 1061 15.92 48.71 -7.95
C VAL A 1061 17.42 49.00 -8.16
N PRO A 1062 17.86 50.27 -8.02
CA PRO A 1062 19.26 50.66 -8.23
C PRO A 1062 20.24 49.90 -7.32
N ARG A 1063 21.43 49.57 -7.84
CA ARG A 1063 22.47 48.81 -7.10
C ARG A 1063 22.81 49.41 -5.74
N ALA A 1064 22.94 50.73 -5.64
CA ALA A 1064 23.24 51.41 -4.37
C ALA A 1064 22.20 51.09 -3.28
N ARG A 1065 20.92 51.00 -3.66
CA ARG A 1065 19.80 50.65 -2.77
C ARG A 1065 19.78 49.15 -2.43
N ARG A 1066 20.24 48.29 -3.33
CA ARG A 1066 20.36 46.85 -3.09
C ARG A 1066 21.43 46.57 -2.05
N ILE A 1067 22.63 47.13 -2.22
CA ILE A 1067 23.77 46.95 -1.30
C ILE A 1067 23.44 47.42 0.12
N SER A 1068 22.67 48.51 0.27
CA SER A 1068 22.25 49.03 1.58
C SER A 1068 21.01 48.34 2.19
N CYS A 1069 20.47 47.30 1.55
CA CYS A 1069 19.33 46.54 2.08
C CYS A 1069 19.76 45.85 3.39
N PRO A 1070 19.09 46.07 4.54
CA PRO A 1070 19.53 45.57 5.85
C PRO A 1070 19.46 44.05 5.98
N THR A 1071 20.30 43.48 6.85
CA THR A 1071 20.11 42.10 7.33
C THR A 1071 19.09 42.09 8.46
N ARG A 1072 18.46 40.95 8.76
CA ARG A 1072 17.36 40.84 9.77
C ARG A 1072 17.73 41.37 11.17
N ASN A 1073 19.02 41.50 11.48
CA ASN A 1073 19.53 41.97 12.79
C ASN A 1073 19.86 43.48 12.83
N ASP A 1074 19.68 44.21 11.72
CA ASP A 1074 19.87 45.67 11.60
C ASP A 1074 18.52 46.41 11.54
#